data_AF-A0A9E0LU14-F1
#
_entry.id   AF-A0A9E0LU14-F1
#
_cell.length_a   1.000
_cell.length_b   1.000
_cell.length_c   1.000
_cell.angle_alpha   90.00
_cell.angle_beta   90.00
_cell.angle_gamma   90.00
#
_symmetry.space_group_name_H-M   'P 1'
#
loop_
_entity.id
_entity.type
_entity.pdbx_description
1 polymer ?
#
loop_
_entity_poly.entity_id
_entity_poly.type
_entity_poly.pdbx_seq_one_letter_code
_entity_poly.pdbx_strand_id
1 'polypeptide(L)'
;MTSIRFAWTGFRGEASPRLAGEDLPAVARRLLDPASATATLHWGRNYIYRALLATAAGETAVAVKQFRERSLRARLLRARGQSKAAKSFRMAEAFAAAGLSTPAPLLFAEAEGGDPTAIFVTACLEGRLELRYLLRARNAGIDRESFPRMAAEAAIAAVARYARRMHDAGFFHRDFSIGNLLLLEGETANEIADVAVLDLNRCRRQRHVALRDRMRDLCRLPLERQGDRDLLLAAYFEPEAVPATARRSYELARRSFLGKNRAKSGLRGALARVKSWLVPRGVHAHIPPPPADAPVRDRAVWDRLSDQPHQHAGRWARARIRLADLPKHLRAGVALAGAVPRIRRRYRALVAQDAGALAAFAWPEPGVALRPWPEDPQALLAAFDRLGARRAMIRLHPWQANHDAEWELARALADRGVELAFTLPQNRELVRDPARWEAAITEIARRFVPLGRCFQIGQAINRSKWGIWNYDEYLGLAARAAAILRGTAAEVGAEVELFGPAVIDFEAHVTAAVVNLRAPRDLPDLRFDGLASLLYVDRRGAPENRQLGFDTEGKVRLLAAIAGTARRVAAPRQWISEVNWPLREGPHSPAGKSVAVDEEAQADFLVRFFLLAGGGDRVERIDWWQLVAKGYGLCDPQADGTLRERPSFAALATLIRELAGTTCHGPLEAAALPPGGRAYRFSRAAAGSRPAEEIVVAWSTAGALDWTPPEAPQRIVDRDGQELALASSPQRLLPAPRYFAFPAG
;
A
#
# COMPACT_ATOMS: atom_id res chain seq x y z
N MET A 1 -2.90 -12.43 -41.32
CA MET A 1 -1.99 -11.29 -41.52
C MET A 1 -0.71 -11.55 -40.76
N THR A 2 0.45 -11.29 -41.36
CA THR A 2 1.78 -11.53 -40.79
C THR A 2 2.13 -10.44 -39.77
N SER A 3 2.68 -10.82 -38.62
CA SER A 3 3.16 -9.89 -37.58
C SER A 3 4.33 -9.03 -38.09
N ILE A 4 4.48 -7.82 -37.53
CA ILE A 4 5.55 -6.87 -37.86
C ILE A 4 6.71 -7.10 -36.88
N ARG A 5 7.91 -7.39 -37.37
CA ARG A 5 9.12 -7.54 -36.53
C ARG A 5 9.76 -6.19 -36.28
N PHE A 6 10.27 -5.98 -35.06
CA PHE A 6 11.03 -4.78 -34.71
C PHE A 6 12.11 -5.10 -33.67
N ALA A 7 13.11 -4.24 -33.56
CA ALA A 7 14.22 -4.38 -32.61
C ALA A 7 14.80 -3.02 -32.23
N TRP A 8 15.48 -2.98 -31.08
CA TRP A 8 16.36 -1.88 -30.68
C TRP A 8 17.52 -2.45 -29.84
N THR A 9 18.50 -1.61 -29.48
CA THR A 9 19.69 -2.08 -28.75
C THR A 9 19.33 -2.95 -27.54
N GLY A 10 19.68 -4.24 -27.64
CA GLY A 10 19.47 -5.25 -26.60
C GLY A 10 18.06 -5.83 -26.49
N PHE A 11 17.15 -5.55 -27.44
CA PHE A 11 15.76 -6.00 -27.43
C PHE A 11 15.22 -6.34 -28.83
N ARG A 12 14.29 -7.28 -28.87
CA ARG A 12 13.52 -7.62 -30.07
C ARG A 12 12.05 -7.82 -29.76
N GLY A 13 11.19 -7.72 -30.78
CA GLY A 13 9.76 -7.89 -30.62
C GLY A 13 9.02 -8.21 -31.93
N GLU A 14 7.75 -8.54 -31.77
CA GLU A 14 6.77 -8.61 -32.85
C GLU A 14 5.51 -7.84 -32.46
N ALA A 15 4.87 -7.18 -33.42
CA ALA A 15 3.67 -6.39 -33.25
C ALA A 15 2.56 -6.83 -34.21
N SER A 16 1.33 -6.56 -33.80
CA SER A 16 0.14 -6.71 -34.62
C SER A 16 0.18 -5.72 -35.80
N PRO A 17 -0.35 -6.10 -36.98
CA PRO A 17 -0.58 -5.17 -38.09
C PRO A 17 -1.39 -3.92 -37.71
N ARG A 18 -2.16 -3.98 -36.61
CA ARG A 18 -2.90 -2.83 -36.05
C ARG A 18 -2.00 -1.67 -35.61
N LEU A 19 -0.71 -1.92 -35.39
CA LEU A 19 0.28 -0.91 -35.02
C LEU A 19 1.19 -0.56 -36.21
N ALA A 20 0.77 -0.85 -37.44
CA ALA A 20 1.51 -0.43 -38.63
C ALA A 20 1.58 1.10 -38.70
N GLY A 21 2.79 1.63 -38.94
CA GLY A 21 3.05 3.08 -39.00
C GLY A 21 3.49 3.70 -37.67
N GLU A 22 3.36 2.99 -36.55
CA GLU A 22 3.83 3.46 -35.24
C GLU A 22 5.34 3.21 -35.04
N ASP A 23 6.01 4.06 -34.23
CA ASP A 23 7.37 3.79 -33.77
C ASP A 23 7.38 2.67 -32.70
N LEU A 24 7.37 1.42 -33.18
CA LEU A 24 7.29 0.23 -32.33
C LEU A 24 8.42 0.16 -31.28
N PRO A 25 9.71 0.46 -31.59
CA PRO A 25 10.75 0.60 -30.57
C PRO A 25 10.44 1.61 -29.48
N ALA A 26 10.00 2.83 -29.81
CA ALA A 26 9.69 3.86 -28.82
C ALA A 26 8.49 3.46 -27.95
N VAL A 27 7.42 2.96 -28.58
CA VAL A 27 6.22 2.43 -27.91
C VAL A 27 6.59 1.33 -26.92
N ALA A 28 7.33 0.31 -27.38
CA ALA A 28 7.70 -0.82 -26.54
C ALA A 28 8.63 -0.40 -25.39
N ARG A 29 9.53 0.56 -25.61
CA ARG A 29 10.41 1.11 -24.55
C ARG A 29 9.60 1.83 -23.48
N ARG A 30 8.63 2.66 -23.87
CA ARG A 30 7.73 3.35 -22.93
C ARG A 30 6.92 2.35 -22.10
N LEU A 31 6.30 1.38 -22.76
CA LEU A 31 5.52 0.32 -22.10
C LEU A 31 6.37 -0.73 -21.38
N LEU A 32 7.69 -0.70 -21.52
CA LEU A 32 8.59 -1.52 -20.72
C LEU A 32 8.86 -0.88 -19.36
N ASP A 33 8.85 0.45 -19.29
CA ASP A 33 9.03 1.22 -18.07
C ASP A 33 7.77 1.13 -17.19
N PRO A 34 7.86 0.56 -15.96
CA PRO A 34 6.75 0.53 -15.02
C PRO A 34 6.18 1.91 -14.67
N ALA A 35 6.93 3.01 -14.86
CA ALA A 35 6.42 4.36 -14.69
C ALA A 35 5.24 4.69 -15.63
N SER A 36 5.11 3.99 -16.76
CA SER A 36 3.97 4.13 -17.68
C SER A 36 2.65 3.55 -17.14
N ALA A 37 2.67 2.89 -15.98
CA ALA A 37 1.48 2.30 -15.39
C ALA A 37 0.49 3.38 -14.94
N THR A 38 -0.69 3.41 -15.56
CA THR A 38 -1.82 4.22 -15.08
C THR A 38 -2.51 3.53 -13.89
N ALA A 39 -2.58 2.20 -13.88
CA ALA A 39 -3.15 1.42 -12.78
C ALA A 39 -2.54 0.02 -12.67
N THR A 40 -2.42 -0.52 -11.46
CA THR A 40 -1.97 -1.90 -11.25
C THR A 40 -3.11 -2.91 -11.37
N LEU A 41 -3.05 -3.82 -12.35
CA LEU A 41 -4.02 -4.90 -12.51
C LEU A 41 -3.64 -6.14 -11.68
N HIS A 42 -2.35 -6.48 -11.63
CA HIS A 42 -1.85 -7.58 -10.81
C HIS A 42 -0.37 -7.40 -10.46
N TRP A 43 -0.06 -7.44 -9.16
CA TRP A 43 1.31 -7.53 -8.67
C TRP A 43 1.62 -8.89 -8.07
N GLY A 44 2.69 -9.53 -8.54
CA GLY A 44 3.12 -10.85 -8.10
C GLY A 44 4.46 -11.23 -8.71
N ARG A 45 4.59 -12.47 -9.21
CA ARG A 45 5.79 -12.89 -9.95
C ARG A 45 5.98 -12.08 -11.23
N ASN A 46 4.88 -11.73 -11.86
CA ASN A 46 4.81 -10.84 -13.02
C ASN A 46 4.10 -9.56 -12.58
N TYR A 47 4.41 -8.45 -13.24
CA TYR A 47 3.64 -7.22 -13.10
C TYR A 47 2.65 -7.14 -14.25
N ILE A 48 1.38 -6.93 -13.95
CA ILE A 48 0.35 -6.63 -14.93
C ILE A 48 -0.22 -5.27 -14.59
N TYR A 49 -0.19 -4.35 -15.54
CA TYR A 49 -0.66 -2.98 -15.35
C TYR A 49 -1.38 -2.46 -16.57
N ARG A 50 -2.26 -1.50 -16.35
CA ARG A 50 -2.86 -0.68 -17.40
C ARG A 50 -1.88 0.44 -17.75
N ALA A 51 -1.74 0.75 -19.02
CA ALA A 51 -1.01 1.89 -19.54
C ALA A 51 -1.80 2.51 -20.69
N LEU A 52 -1.43 3.71 -21.12
CA LEU A 52 -1.95 4.32 -22.35
C LEU A 52 -0.97 4.04 -23.49
N LEU A 53 -1.52 3.71 -24.67
CA LEU A 53 -0.82 3.59 -25.93
C LEU A 53 -1.30 4.72 -26.84
N ALA A 54 -0.39 5.62 -27.21
CA ALA A 54 -0.68 6.65 -28.20
C ALA A 54 -0.54 6.01 -29.59
N THR A 55 -1.54 6.20 -30.43
CA THR A 55 -1.53 5.77 -31.84
C THR A 55 -1.97 6.94 -32.72
N ALA A 56 -1.75 6.83 -34.03
CA ALA A 56 -2.26 7.79 -35.00
C ALA A 56 -3.80 7.96 -34.93
N ALA A 57 -4.53 6.96 -34.42
CA ALA A 57 -5.97 6.99 -34.22
C ALA A 57 -6.41 7.56 -32.85
N GLY A 58 -5.47 8.00 -32.01
CA GLY A 58 -5.71 8.48 -30.65
C GLY A 58 -5.11 7.56 -29.57
N GLU A 59 -5.35 7.91 -28.31
CA GLU A 59 -4.87 7.12 -27.17
C GLU A 59 -5.82 5.97 -26.85
N THR A 60 -5.27 4.78 -26.62
CA THR A 60 -6.03 3.58 -26.24
C THR A 60 -5.44 2.94 -24.99
N ALA A 61 -6.31 2.47 -24.10
CA ALA A 61 -5.90 1.73 -22.91
C ALA A 61 -5.36 0.33 -23.28
N VAL A 62 -4.20 -0.01 -22.74
CA VAL A 62 -3.55 -1.32 -22.95
C VAL A 62 -3.23 -2.00 -21.63
N ALA A 63 -3.24 -3.34 -21.63
CA ALA A 63 -2.76 -4.15 -20.52
C ALA A 63 -1.36 -4.67 -20.84
N VAL A 64 -0.39 -4.28 -20.02
CA VAL A 64 1.01 -4.70 -20.13
C VAL A 64 1.29 -5.80 -19.10
N LYS A 65 1.70 -6.97 -19.58
CA LYS A 65 2.17 -8.09 -18.75
C LYS A 65 3.69 -8.18 -18.83
N GLN A 66 4.37 -7.65 -17.81
CA GLN A 66 5.80 -7.71 -17.66
C GLN A 66 6.25 -8.99 -16.94
N PHE A 67 7.04 -9.79 -17.64
CA PHE A 67 7.61 -11.04 -17.16
C PHE A 67 9.06 -10.84 -16.68
N ARG A 68 9.39 -11.51 -15.56
CA ARG A 68 10.76 -11.60 -15.03
C ARG A 68 11.25 -13.03 -15.08
N GLU A 69 12.13 -13.30 -16.02
CA GLU A 69 12.49 -14.67 -16.43
C GLU A 69 13.98 -14.94 -16.23
N ARG A 70 14.40 -14.94 -14.96
CA ARG A 70 15.80 -15.06 -14.52
C ARG A 70 16.39 -16.48 -14.45
N SER A 71 15.57 -17.53 -14.56
CA SER A 71 16.08 -18.91 -14.51
C SER A 71 16.83 -19.29 -15.79
N LEU A 72 17.88 -20.12 -15.68
CA LEU A 72 18.65 -20.63 -16.82
C LEU A 72 17.76 -21.21 -17.94
N ARG A 73 16.76 -22.01 -17.57
CA ARG A 73 15.77 -22.54 -18.53
C ARG A 73 15.03 -21.43 -19.29
N ALA A 74 14.65 -20.35 -18.61
CA ALA A 74 13.94 -19.26 -19.24
C ALA A 74 14.87 -18.41 -20.13
N ARG A 75 16.16 -18.27 -19.75
CA ARG A 75 17.19 -17.69 -20.62
C ARG A 75 17.35 -18.48 -21.92
N LEU A 76 17.44 -19.81 -21.82
CA LEU A 76 17.52 -20.70 -22.99
C LEU A 76 16.28 -20.61 -23.88
N LEU A 77 15.08 -20.64 -23.28
CA LEU A 77 13.83 -20.54 -24.04
C LEU A 77 13.72 -19.18 -24.75
N ARG A 78 14.09 -18.09 -24.08
CA ARG A 78 14.12 -16.77 -24.71
C ARG A 78 15.14 -16.68 -25.83
N ALA A 79 16.35 -17.22 -25.67
CA ALA A 79 17.34 -17.26 -26.76
C ALA A 79 16.79 -17.92 -28.04
N ARG A 80 15.84 -18.86 -27.90
CA ARG A 80 15.14 -19.54 -29.01
C ARG A 80 13.84 -18.85 -29.45
N GLY A 81 13.56 -17.61 -29.00
CA GLY A 81 12.32 -16.89 -29.30
C GLY A 81 11.07 -17.54 -28.70
N GLN A 82 11.22 -18.30 -27.60
CA GLN A 82 10.16 -19.02 -26.88
C GLN A 82 9.96 -18.48 -25.47
N SER A 83 10.15 -17.18 -25.25
CA SER A 83 9.81 -16.57 -23.96
C SER A 83 8.31 -16.68 -23.67
N LYS A 84 7.93 -16.40 -22.42
CA LYS A 84 6.50 -16.34 -22.08
C LYS A 84 5.76 -15.24 -22.83
N ALA A 85 6.42 -14.12 -23.11
CA ALA A 85 5.82 -13.00 -23.82
C ALA A 85 5.52 -13.38 -25.28
N ALA A 86 6.53 -13.91 -25.99
CA ALA A 86 6.38 -14.39 -27.36
C ALA A 86 5.31 -15.49 -27.47
N LYS A 87 5.30 -16.43 -26.50
CA LYS A 87 4.29 -17.49 -26.47
C LYS A 87 2.88 -16.97 -26.18
N SER A 88 2.74 -15.98 -25.30
CA SER A 88 1.46 -15.32 -25.05
C SER A 88 0.92 -14.63 -26.29
N PHE A 89 1.76 -13.88 -27.01
CA PHE A 89 1.38 -13.18 -28.24
C PHE A 89 0.89 -14.14 -29.32
N ARG A 90 1.71 -15.14 -29.69
CA ARG A 90 1.35 -16.12 -30.74
C ARG A 90 0.10 -16.93 -30.42
N MET A 91 -0.11 -17.26 -29.14
CA MET A 91 -1.31 -18.00 -28.73
C MET A 91 -2.56 -17.12 -28.77
N ALA A 92 -2.44 -15.84 -28.40
CA ALA A 92 -3.55 -14.90 -28.51
C ALA A 92 -3.94 -14.66 -29.98
N GLU A 93 -2.97 -14.56 -30.89
CA GLU A 93 -3.25 -14.49 -32.34
C GLU A 93 -3.95 -15.76 -32.83
N ALA A 94 -3.50 -16.94 -32.38
CA ALA A 94 -4.14 -18.20 -32.73
C ALA A 94 -5.58 -18.33 -32.19
N PHE A 95 -5.86 -17.78 -31.00
CA PHE A 95 -7.21 -17.71 -30.44
C PHE A 95 -8.10 -16.79 -31.28
N ALA A 96 -7.62 -15.58 -31.59
CA ALA A 96 -8.34 -14.63 -32.44
C ALA A 96 -8.65 -15.22 -33.82
N ALA A 97 -7.68 -15.90 -34.44
CA ALA A 97 -7.88 -16.58 -35.73
C ALA A 97 -8.88 -17.74 -35.68
N ALA A 98 -9.14 -18.29 -34.50
CA ALA A 98 -10.13 -19.34 -34.27
C ALA A 98 -11.50 -18.80 -33.80
N GLY A 99 -11.71 -17.47 -33.80
CA GLY A 99 -12.95 -16.86 -33.33
C GLY A 99 -13.18 -17.01 -31.81
N LEU A 100 -12.11 -17.16 -31.05
CA LEU A 100 -12.16 -17.26 -29.59
C LEU A 100 -11.83 -15.91 -28.95
N SER A 101 -12.71 -15.43 -28.09
CA SER A 101 -12.55 -14.15 -27.39
C SER A 101 -11.34 -14.15 -26.45
N THR A 102 -10.43 -13.23 -26.71
CA THR A 102 -9.26 -12.92 -25.86
C THR A 102 -8.89 -11.46 -26.12
N PRO A 103 -8.29 -10.73 -25.16
CA PRO A 103 -7.85 -9.36 -25.42
C PRO A 103 -6.92 -9.31 -26.64
N ALA A 104 -7.19 -8.37 -27.54
CA ALA A 104 -6.45 -8.26 -28.80
C ALA A 104 -4.94 -8.14 -28.55
N PRO A 105 -4.11 -9.07 -29.04
CA PRO A 105 -2.66 -8.97 -28.87
C PRO A 105 -2.11 -7.83 -29.72
N LEU A 106 -1.36 -6.92 -29.09
CA LEU A 106 -0.82 -5.73 -29.75
C LEU A 106 0.66 -5.89 -30.06
N LEU A 107 1.49 -6.27 -29.06
CA LEU A 107 2.90 -6.58 -29.29
C LEU A 107 3.49 -7.44 -28.18
N PHE A 108 4.68 -7.96 -28.42
CA PHE A 108 5.60 -8.35 -27.36
C PHE A 108 6.99 -7.80 -27.61
N ALA A 109 7.75 -7.58 -26.55
CA ALA A 109 9.18 -7.27 -26.62
C ALA A 109 9.96 -8.03 -25.55
N GLU A 110 11.18 -8.46 -25.85
CA GLU A 110 12.03 -9.25 -24.97
C GLU A 110 13.50 -8.84 -25.06
N ALA A 111 14.19 -8.85 -23.91
CA ALA A 111 15.61 -8.55 -23.83
C ALA A 111 16.48 -9.67 -24.45
N GLU A 112 17.46 -9.31 -25.25
CA GLU A 112 18.42 -10.24 -25.87
C GLU A 112 19.61 -10.54 -24.95
N GLY A 113 19.94 -9.61 -24.05
CA GLY A 113 20.98 -9.72 -23.01
C GLY A 113 20.62 -8.91 -21.75
N GLY A 114 21.47 -8.91 -20.73
CA GLY A 114 21.23 -8.11 -19.50
C GLY A 114 20.13 -8.65 -18.57
N ASP A 115 19.38 -7.77 -17.88
CA ASP A 115 18.27 -8.18 -16.99
C ASP A 115 17.12 -8.76 -17.84
N PRO A 116 16.75 -10.04 -17.64
CA PRO A 116 15.83 -10.75 -18.53
C PRO A 116 14.37 -10.36 -18.35
N THR A 117 14.03 -9.16 -18.82
CA THR A 117 12.69 -8.60 -18.83
C THR A 117 12.05 -8.79 -20.21
N ALA A 118 10.75 -9.11 -20.21
CA ALA A 118 9.94 -9.18 -21.42
C ALA A 118 8.54 -8.65 -21.13
N ILE A 119 7.89 -8.03 -22.11
CA ILE A 119 6.51 -7.54 -22.02
C ILE A 119 5.64 -8.19 -23.09
N PHE A 120 4.39 -8.48 -22.73
CA PHE A 120 3.31 -8.80 -23.66
C PHE A 120 2.20 -7.79 -23.45
N VAL A 121 1.78 -7.13 -24.53
CA VAL A 121 0.81 -6.03 -24.50
C VAL A 121 -0.45 -6.46 -25.25
N THR A 122 -1.61 -6.24 -24.63
CA THR A 122 -2.92 -6.44 -25.25
C THR A 122 -3.75 -5.17 -25.14
N ALA A 123 -4.80 -5.06 -25.95
CA ALA A 123 -5.87 -4.12 -25.66
C ALA A 123 -6.39 -4.34 -24.22
N CYS A 124 -6.70 -3.27 -23.51
CA CYS A 124 -7.39 -3.35 -22.24
C CYS A 124 -8.89 -3.45 -22.55
N LEU A 125 -9.51 -4.59 -22.26
CA LEU A 125 -10.97 -4.68 -22.32
C LEU A 125 -11.56 -3.76 -21.25
N GLU A 126 -12.67 -3.09 -21.48
CA GLU A 126 -13.40 -2.31 -20.47
C GLU A 126 -14.79 -2.94 -20.24
N GLY A 127 -15.55 -2.51 -19.22
CA GLY A 127 -16.91 -3.04 -18.96
C GLY A 127 -17.02 -4.55 -18.78
N ARG A 128 -16.17 -5.14 -17.92
CA ARG A 128 -16.03 -6.61 -17.78
C ARG A 128 -16.04 -7.05 -16.33
N LEU A 129 -16.53 -8.26 -16.08
CA LEU A 129 -16.51 -8.89 -14.76
C LEU A 129 -15.52 -10.07 -14.71
N GLU A 130 -14.52 -10.02 -13.83
CA GLU A 130 -13.67 -11.19 -13.60
C GLU A 130 -14.48 -12.27 -12.87
N LEU A 131 -14.62 -13.46 -13.47
CA LEU A 131 -15.46 -14.56 -12.98
C LEU A 131 -15.17 -14.94 -11.52
N ARG A 132 -13.93 -14.69 -11.06
CA ARG A 132 -13.51 -14.89 -9.68
C ARG A 132 -14.42 -14.22 -8.66
N TYR A 133 -14.84 -12.98 -8.89
CA TYR A 133 -15.60 -12.24 -7.90
C TYR A 133 -17.00 -12.82 -7.75
N LEU A 134 -17.67 -13.07 -8.88
CA LEU A 134 -18.99 -13.70 -8.92
C LEU A 134 -18.99 -15.08 -8.24
N LEU A 135 -18.07 -15.97 -8.61
CA LEU A 135 -18.06 -17.33 -8.02
C LEU A 135 -17.64 -17.35 -6.55
N ARG A 136 -16.87 -16.37 -6.07
CA ARG A 136 -16.59 -16.23 -4.63
C ARG A 136 -17.83 -15.78 -3.86
N ALA A 137 -18.52 -14.76 -4.35
CA ALA A 137 -19.78 -14.31 -3.77
C ALA A 137 -20.82 -15.45 -3.79
N ARG A 138 -20.86 -16.21 -4.89
CA ARG A 138 -21.72 -17.39 -5.01
C ARG A 138 -21.37 -18.43 -3.96
N ASN A 139 -20.10 -18.79 -3.77
CA ASN A 139 -19.70 -19.75 -2.74
C ASN A 139 -20.01 -19.24 -1.31
N ALA A 140 -19.98 -17.92 -1.09
CA ALA A 140 -20.37 -17.30 0.18
C ALA A 140 -21.88 -17.11 0.37
N GLY A 141 -22.69 -17.29 -0.68
CA GLY A 141 -24.15 -17.15 -0.63
C GLY A 141 -24.67 -15.71 -0.75
N ILE A 142 -23.85 -14.78 -1.24
CA ILE A 142 -24.16 -13.34 -1.32
C ILE A 142 -24.12 -12.79 -2.76
N ASP A 143 -24.11 -13.66 -3.78
CA ASP A 143 -23.99 -13.26 -5.19
C ASP A 143 -25.17 -12.43 -5.68
N ARG A 144 -26.40 -12.71 -5.26
CA ARG A 144 -27.57 -11.92 -5.66
C ARG A 144 -27.53 -10.48 -5.14
N GLU A 145 -26.98 -10.27 -3.95
CA GLU A 145 -26.79 -8.93 -3.37
C GLU A 145 -25.59 -8.22 -4.04
N SER A 146 -24.49 -8.95 -4.24
CA SER A 146 -23.24 -8.38 -4.76
C SER A 146 -23.25 -8.14 -6.28
N PHE A 147 -24.04 -8.93 -7.02
CA PHE A 147 -24.11 -8.92 -8.49
C PHE A 147 -25.58 -9.04 -8.96
N PRO A 148 -26.44 -8.04 -8.68
CA PRO A 148 -27.89 -8.13 -8.93
C PRO A 148 -28.25 -8.25 -10.42
N ARG A 149 -27.34 -7.84 -11.31
CA ARG A 149 -27.53 -7.90 -12.77
C ARG A 149 -26.99 -9.18 -13.42
N MET A 150 -26.38 -10.08 -12.66
CA MET A 150 -25.63 -11.23 -13.20
C MET A 150 -25.88 -12.51 -12.41
N ALA A 151 -26.76 -13.37 -12.93
CA ALA A 151 -26.97 -14.71 -12.40
C ALA A 151 -25.74 -15.58 -12.61
N ALA A 152 -25.22 -16.17 -11.53
CA ALA A 152 -24.01 -16.98 -11.61
C ALA A 152 -24.21 -18.29 -12.40
N GLU A 153 -25.43 -18.79 -12.49
CA GLU A 153 -25.82 -19.90 -13.37
C GLU A 153 -25.57 -19.57 -14.84
N ALA A 154 -25.98 -18.37 -15.28
CA ALA A 154 -25.75 -17.89 -16.65
C ALA A 154 -24.25 -17.80 -16.95
N ALA A 155 -23.46 -17.29 -15.98
CA ALA A 155 -22.00 -17.24 -16.09
C ALA A 155 -21.35 -18.62 -16.20
N ILE A 156 -21.78 -19.59 -15.39
CA ILE A 156 -21.27 -20.97 -15.46
C ILE A 156 -21.55 -21.58 -16.83
N ALA A 157 -22.78 -21.41 -17.35
CA ALA A 157 -23.18 -21.94 -18.65
C ALA A 157 -22.39 -21.29 -19.81
N ALA A 158 -22.22 -19.96 -19.78
CA ALA A 158 -21.43 -19.23 -20.78
C ALA A 158 -19.96 -19.70 -20.79
N VAL A 159 -19.36 -19.88 -19.61
CA VAL A 159 -17.99 -20.42 -19.48
C VAL A 159 -17.89 -21.85 -19.99
N ALA A 160 -18.91 -22.69 -19.75
CA ALA A 160 -18.96 -24.06 -20.26
C ALA A 160 -18.96 -24.11 -21.79
N ARG A 161 -19.85 -23.33 -22.42
CA ARG A 161 -19.95 -23.24 -23.88
C ARG A 161 -18.69 -22.68 -24.51
N TYR A 162 -18.09 -21.65 -23.89
CA TYR A 162 -16.80 -21.13 -24.33
C TYR A 162 -15.70 -22.20 -24.25
N ALA A 163 -15.63 -22.95 -23.14
CA ALA A 163 -14.66 -24.02 -22.97
C ALA A 163 -14.83 -25.11 -24.03
N ARG A 164 -16.07 -25.45 -24.42
CA ARG A 164 -16.36 -26.39 -25.52
C ARG A 164 -15.76 -25.87 -26.83
N ARG A 165 -16.12 -24.64 -27.24
CA ARG A 165 -15.56 -23.95 -28.43
C ARG A 165 -14.04 -23.98 -28.45
N MET A 166 -13.41 -23.64 -27.32
CA MET A 166 -11.95 -23.62 -27.18
C MET A 166 -11.32 -25.02 -27.38
N HIS A 167 -11.89 -26.05 -26.76
CA HIS A 167 -11.37 -27.42 -26.88
C HIS A 167 -11.62 -28.01 -28.28
N ASP A 168 -12.75 -27.69 -28.92
CA ASP A 168 -13.08 -28.12 -30.28
C ASP A 168 -12.15 -27.45 -31.31
N ALA A 169 -11.74 -26.21 -31.08
CA ALA A 169 -10.70 -25.53 -31.84
C ALA A 169 -9.26 -26.05 -31.57
N GLY A 170 -9.10 -27.08 -30.71
CA GLY A 170 -7.83 -27.74 -30.46
C GLY A 170 -6.97 -27.11 -29.36
N PHE A 171 -7.51 -26.21 -28.53
CA PHE A 171 -6.74 -25.51 -27.50
C PHE A 171 -6.93 -26.12 -26.11
N PHE A 172 -5.84 -26.60 -25.51
CA PHE A 172 -5.79 -27.02 -24.11
C PHE A 172 -5.14 -25.93 -23.27
N HIS A 173 -5.94 -25.22 -22.45
CA HIS A 173 -5.52 -24.01 -21.75
C HIS A 173 -4.53 -24.29 -20.62
N ARG A 174 -4.75 -25.37 -19.84
CA ARG A 174 -3.88 -25.85 -18.74
C ARG A 174 -3.80 -24.95 -17.51
N ASP A 175 -4.45 -23.80 -17.53
CA ASP A 175 -4.61 -22.91 -16.38
C ASP A 175 -5.99 -22.23 -16.38
N PHE A 176 -7.03 -22.98 -16.75
CA PHE A 176 -8.41 -22.50 -16.93
C PHE A 176 -9.09 -22.23 -15.58
N SER A 177 -8.56 -21.27 -14.83
CA SER A 177 -9.03 -20.88 -13.51
C SER A 177 -9.84 -19.59 -13.58
N ILE A 178 -10.71 -19.37 -12.59
CA ILE A 178 -11.59 -18.20 -12.47
C ILE A 178 -10.87 -16.85 -12.55
N GLY A 179 -9.56 -16.82 -12.32
CA GLY A 179 -8.75 -15.60 -12.43
C GLY A 179 -8.29 -15.25 -13.83
N ASN A 180 -8.54 -16.12 -14.80
CA ASN A 180 -8.14 -15.97 -16.20
C ASN A 180 -9.38 -15.85 -17.11
N LEU A 181 -10.57 -15.63 -16.54
CA LEU A 181 -11.84 -15.58 -17.27
C LEU A 181 -12.53 -14.26 -16.97
N LEU A 182 -12.79 -13.49 -18.02
CA LEU A 182 -13.57 -12.26 -17.98
C LEU A 182 -14.90 -12.51 -18.67
N LEU A 183 -16.00 -12.16 -18.00
CA LEU A 183 -17.33 -12.14 -18.57
C LEU A 183 -17.53 -10.83 -19.30
N LEU A 184 -17.96 -10.89 -20.56
CA LEU A 184 -18.38 -9.75 -21.35
C LEU A 184 -19.89 -9.66 -21.24
N GLU A 185 -20.39 -8.64 -20.55
CA GLU A 185 -21.82 -8.46 -20.32
C GLU A 185 -22.54 -8.10 -21.62
N GLY A 186 -23.76 -8.60 -21.79
CA GLY A 186 -24.65 -8.23 -22.89
C GLY A 186 -25.41 -6.93 -22.61
N GLU A 187 -26.34 -6.58 -23.49
CA GLU A 187 -27.15 -5.37 -23.35
C GLU A 187 -28.23 -5.52 -22.27
N THR A 188 -28.72 -6.75 -22.07
CA THR A 188 -29.77 -7.05 -21.10
C THR A 188 -29.24 -7.69 -19.80
N ALA A 189 -30.02 -7.62 -18.72
CA ALA A 189 -29.63 -8.24 -17.44
C ALA A 189 -29.50 -9.76 -17.57
N ASN A 190 -28.48 -10.34 -16.94
CA ASN A 190 -28.09 -11.76 -17.01
C ASN A 190 -27.58 -12.24 -18.38
N GLU A 191 -27.52 -11.36 -19.39
CA GLU A 191 -26.96 -11.69 -20.68
C GLU A 191 -25.43 -11.61 -20.64
N ILE A 192 -24.79 -12.64 -21.19
CA ILE A 192 -23.33 -12.71 -21.32
C ILE A 192 -23.03 -12.89 -22.79
N ALA A 193 -22.53 -11.81 -23.41
CA ALA A 193 -22.22 -11.77 -24.84
C ALA A 193 -21.12 -12.78 -25.20
N ASP A 194 -20.04 -12.84 -24.42
CA ASP A 194 -19.01 -13.87 -24.55
C ASP A 194 -18.13 -13.97 -23.29
N VAL A 195 -17.16 -14.89 -23.31
CA VAL A 195 -16.14 -15.03 -22.27
C VAL A 195 -14.76 -14.75 -22.88
N ALA A 196 -14.01 -13.80 -22.33
CA ALA A 196 -12.64 -13.55 -22.75
C ALA A 196 -11.63 -14.29 -21.86
N VAL A 197 -10.72 -15.05 -22.48
CA VAL A 197 -9.68 -15.81 -21.75
C VAL A 197 -8.36 -15.07 -21.70
N LEU A 198 -7.76 -15.05 -20.51
CA LEU A 198 -6.46 -14.44 -20.19
C LEU A 198 -5.37 -15.50 -19.93
N ASP A 199 -4.11 -15.05 -19.91
CA ASP A 199 -2.92 -15.87 -19.58
C ASP A 199 -2.70 -17.14 -20.42
N LEU A 200 -2.55 -16.94 -21.73
CA LEU A 200 -2.41 -18.03 -22.69
C LEU A 200 -1.00 -18.67 -22.74
N ASN A 201 -0.04 -18.23 -21.93
CA ASN A 201 1.36 -18.70 -22.03
C ASN A 201 1.54 -20.21 -21.72
N ARG A 202 0.59 -20.84 -21.04
CA ARG A 202 0.62 -22.28 -20.72
C ARG A 202 -0.16 -23.13 -21.70
N CYS A 203 -1.03 -22.50 -22.47
CA CYS A 203 -1.89 -23.14 -23.45
C CYS A 203 -1.07 -23.95 -24.47
N ARG A 204 -1.68 -25.02 -24.97
CA ARG A 204 -1.12 -25.89 -26.00
C ARG A 204 -2.15 -26.09 -27.09
N ARG A 205 -1.70 -25.98 -28.34
CA ARG A 205 -2.48 -26.40 -29.51
C ARG A 205 -2.25 -27.89 -29.73
N GLN A 206 -3.34 -28.65 -29.86
CA GLN A 206 -3.37 -30.08 -30.12
C GLN A 206 -4.23 -30.31 -31.36
N ARG A 207 -3.99 -31.42 -32.09
CA ARG A 207 -4.86 -31.82 -33.20
C ARG A 207 -6.26 -32.17 -32.70
N HIS A 208 -6.35 -32.79 -31.52
CA HIS A 208 -7.59 -33.09 -30.82
C HIS A 208 -7.34 -33.03 -29.31
N VAL A 209 -8.17 -32.29 -28.57
CA VAL A 209 -8.07 -32.22 -27.10
C VAL A 209 -8.82 -33.41 -26.51
N ALA A 210 -8.07 -34.38 -25.97
CA ALA A 210 -8.64 -35.58 -25.36
C ALA A 210 -9.59 -35.24 -24.19
N LEU A 211 -10.64 -36.05 -23.99
CA LEU A 211 -11.64 -35.87 -22.93
C LEU A 211 -11.01 -35.62 -21.54
N ARG A 212 -9.98 -36.38 -21.20
CA ARG A 212 -9.22 -36.20 -19.94
C ARG A 212 -8.67 -34.78 -19.79
N ASP A 213 -8.07 -34.22 -20.84
CA ASP A 213 -7.49 -32.88 -20.78
C ASP A 213 -8.59 -31.79 -20.76
N ARG A 214 -9.70 -31.99 -21.49
CA ARG A 214 -10.91 -31.14 -21.39
C ARG A 214 -11.41 -31.06 -19.95
N MET A 215 -11.60 -32.22 -19.31
CA MET A 215 -12.06 -32.30 -17.92
C MET A 215 -11.06 -31.71 -16.92
N ARG A 216 -9.76 -31.78 -17.20
CA ARG A 216 -8.71 -31.17 -16.36
C ARG A 216 -8.66 -29.65 -16.42
N ASP A 217 -9.18 -29.04 -17.49
CA ASP A 217 -9.39 -27.60 -17.53
C ASP A 217 -10.67 -27.22 -16.79
N LEU A 218 -11.80 -27.90 -17.05
CA LEU A 218 -13.06 -27.63 -16.37
C LEU A 218 -12.98 -27.79 -14.84
N CYS A 219 -12.26 -28.80 -14.34
CA CYS A 219 -12.17 -29.07 -12.90
C CYS A 219 -11.44 -27.99 -12.09
N ARG A 220 -10.87 -26.97 -12.74
CA ARG A 220 -10.14 -25.87 -12.10
C ARG A 220 -11.05 -24.72 -11.67
N LEU A 221 -12.31 -24.75 -12.09
CA LEU A 221 -13.35 -23.87 -11.57
C LEU A 221 -13.73 -24.36 -10.16
N PRO A 222 -13.67 -23.50 -9.12
CA PRO A 222 -13.93 -23.88 -7.73
C PRO A 222 -15.44 -23.93 -7.43
N LEU A 223 -16.16 -24.80 -8.13
CA LEU A 223 -17.59 -25.01 -7.95
C LEU A 223 -17.83 -25.98 -6.78
N GLU A 224 -18.26 -25.44 -5.64
CA GLU A 224 -18.45 -26.18 -4.40
C GLU A 224 -19.78 -26.93 -4.37
N ARG A 225 -20.85 -26.32 -4.93
CA ARG A 225 -22.17 -26.94 -5.04
C ARG A 225 -22.22 -28.01 -6.12
N GLN A 226 -22.99 -29.07 -5.88
CA GLN A 226 -23.19 -30.12 -6.88
C GLN A 226 -23.97 -29.62 -8.10
N GLY A 227 -25.05 -28.85 -7.87
CA GLY A 227 -25.85 -28.26 -8.95
C GLY A 227 -25.02 -27.42 -9.93
N ASP A 228 -24.08 -26.62 -9.44
CA ASP A 228 -23.19 -25.81 -10.28
C ASP A 228 -22.27 -26.68 -11.17
N ARG A 229 -21.80 -27.81 -10.64
CA ARG A 229 -20.96 -28.75 -11.41
C ARG A 229 -21.77 -29.49 -12.46
N ASP A 230 -23.00 -29.87 -12.12
CA ASP A 230 -23.91 -30.51 -13.07
C ASP A 230 -24.30 -29.55 -14.19
N LEU A 231 -24.57 -28.28 -13.87
CA LEU A 231 -24.81 -27.22 -14.84
C LEU A 231 -23.61 -27.00 -15.78
N LEU A 232 -22.39 -26.91 -15.21
CA LEU A 232 -21.16 -26.76 -16.00
C LEU A 232 -21.01 -27.90 -17.02
N LEU A 233 -21.22 -29.15 -16.59
CA LEU A 233 -21.09 -30.30 -17.48
C LEU A 233 -22.23 -30.37 -18.50
N ALA A 234 -23.47 -30.10 -18.08
CA ALA A 234 -24.62 -30.08 -18.98
C ALA A 234 -24.43 -29.05 -20.11
N ALA A 235 -24.13 -27.79 -19.77
CA ALA A 235 -23.89 -26.74 -20.76
C ALA A 235 -22.64 -26.98 -21.61
N TYR A 236 -21.65 -27.73 -21.13
CA TYR A 236 -20.46 -28.08 -21.90
C TYR A 236 -20.75 -29.13 -22.99
N PHE A 237 -21.63 -30.09 -22.70
CA PHE A 237 -21.96 -31.18 -23.63
C PHE A 237 -23.23 -30.92 -24.45
N GLU A 238 -23.98 -29.85 -24.19
CA GLU A 238 -25.20 -29.50 -24.93
C GLU A 238 -24.96 -29.35 -26.46
N PRO A 239 -25.80 -29.95 -27.33
CA PRO A 239 -27.09 -30.60 -27.03
C PRO A 239 -27.00 -32.06 -26.60
N GLU A 240 -25.81 -32.66 -26.60
CA GLU A 240 -25.63 -34.06 -26.23
C GLU A 240 -25.75 -34.29 -24.70
N ALA A 241 -26.23 -35.47 -24.32
CA ALA A 241 -26.25 -35.88 -22.92
C ALA A 241 -24.82 -36.05 -22.38
N VAL A 242 -24.58 -35.59 -21.14
CA VAL A 242 -23.26 -35.70 -20.49
C VAL A 242 -22.83 -37.17 -20.37
N PRO A 243 -21.75 -37.62 -21.05
CA PRO A 243 -21.33 -39.00 -20.99
C PRO A 243 -20.92 -39.41 -19.57
N ALA A 244 -21.28 -40.63 -19.13
CA ALA A 244 -20.89 -41.14 -17.81
C ALA A 244 -19.37 -41.18 -17.61
N THR A 245 -18.62 -41.45 -18.68
CA THR A 245 -17.16 -41.42 -18.71
C THR A 245 -16.62 -40.01 -18.46
N ALA A 246 -17.26 -38.97 -18.99
CA ALA A 246 -16.91 -37.57 -18.76
C ALA A 246 -17.12 -37.17 -17.30
N ARG A 247 -18.27 -37.52 -16.70
CA ARG A 247 -18.56 -37.27 -15.27
C ARG A 247 -17.51 -37.90 -14.36
N ARG A 248 -17.19 -39.19 -14.59
CA ARG A 248 -16.15 -39.91 -13.83
C ARG A 248 -14.77 -39.26 -14.00
N SER A 249 -14.41 -38.88 -15.24
CA SER A 249 -13.13 -38.24 -15.54
C SER A 249 -13.00 -36.86 -14.88
N TYR A 250 -14.07 -36.06 -14.89
CA TYR A 250 -14.15 -34.77 -14.22
C TYR A 250 -13.99 -34.88 -12.71
N GLU A 251 -14.72 -35.78 -12.05
CA GLU A 251 -14.61 -35.95 -10.59
C GLU A 251 -13.23 -36.49 -10.18
N LEU A 252 -12.64 -37.41 -10.96
CA LEU A 252 -11.27 -37.87 -10.72
C LEU A 252 -10.25 -36.73 -10.87
N ALA A 253 -10.37 -35.91 -11.94
CA ALA A 253 -9.52 -34.76 -12.17
C ALA A 253 -9.64 -33.74 -11.03
N ARG A 254 -10.87 -33.46 -10.57
CA ARG A 254 -11.17 -32.57 -9.45
C ARG A 254 -10.56 -33.07 -8.14
N ARG A 255 -10.79 -34.33 -7.77
CA ARG A 255 -10.20 -34.94 -6.56
C ARG A 255 -8.68 -34.88 -6.59
N SER A 256 -8.07 -35.22 -7.73
CA SER A 256 -6.62 -35.13 -7.94
C SER A 256 -6.11 -33.69 -7.80
N PHE A 257 -6.80 -32.71 -8.40
CA PHE A 257 -6.45 -31.30 -8.33
C PHE A 257 -6.53 -30.75 -6.90
N LEU A 258 -7.62 -31.03 -6.19
CA LEU A 258 -7.82 -30.61 -4.80
C LEU A 258 -6.80 -31.27 -3.87
N GLY A 259 -6.57 -32.58 -3.99
CA GLY A 259 -5.56 -33.30 -3.21
C GLY A 259 -4.15 -32.75 -3.44
N LYS A 260 -3.79 -32.49 -4.71
CA LYS A 260 -2.51 -31.86 -5.06
C LYS A 260 -2.37 -30.45 -4.48
N ASN A 261 -3.43 -29.64 -4.48
CA ASN A 261 -3.37 -28.30 -3.92
C ASN A 261 -3.25 -28.30 -2.40
N ARG A 262 -3.94 -29.22 -1.71
CA ARG A 262 -3.79 -29.46 -0.26
C ARG A 262 -2.37 -29.91 0.10
N ALA A 263 -1.80 -30.88 -0.63
CA ALA A 263 -0.43 -31.33 -0.38
C ALA A 263 0.62 -30.25 -0.66
N LYS A 264 0.40 -29.41 -1.68
CA LYS A 264 1.31 -28.34 -2.06
C LYS A 264 1.39 -27.19 -1.06
N SER A 265 0.32 -26.86 -0.33
CA SER A 265 0.36 -25.74 0.63
C SER A 265 1.34 -26.02 1.77
N GLY A 266 1.34 -27.25 2.30
CA GLY A 266 2.30 -27.70 3.33
C GLY A 266 3.75 -27.72 2.83
N LEU A 267 4.00 -28.35 1.67
CA LEU A 267 5.36 -28.48 1.11
C LEU A 267 5.96 -27.13 0.67
N ARG A 268 5.14 -26.24 0.10
CA ARG A 268 5.58 -24.90 -0.32
C ARG A 268 5.96 -24.03 0.87
N GLY A 269 5.30 -24.16 2.02
CA GLY A 269 5.66 -23.42 3.23
C GLY A 269 7.08 -23.74 3.69
N ALA A 270 7.42 -25.03 3.77
CA ALA A 270 8.75 -25.50 4.16
C ALA A 270 9.83 -25.13 3.14
N LEU A 271 9.62 -25.42 1.86
CA LEU A 271 10.56 -25.10 0.79
C LEU A 271 10.72 -23.59 0.56
N ALA A 272 9.68 -22.78 0.77
CA ALA A 272 9.78 -21.33 0.68
C ALA A 272 10.62 -20.74 1.82
N ARG A 273 10.53 -21.28 3.04
CA ARG A 273 11.43 -20.89 4.15
C ARG A 273 12.88 -21.19 3.79
N VAL A 274 13.18 -22.41 3.37
CA VAL A 274 14.54 -22.82 2.97
C VAL A 274 15.06 -21.99 1.79
N LYS A 275 14.24 -21.80 0.75
CA LYS A 275 14.60 -20.99 -0.42
C LYS A 275 14.80 -19.51 -0.07
N SER A 276 14.03 -18.95 0.87
CA SER A 276 14.22 -17.57 1.34
C SER A 276 15.55 -17.37 2.09
N TRP A 277 16.15 -18.45 2.60
CA TRP A 277 17.48 -18.42 3.21
C TRP A 277 18.59 -18.51 2.16
N LEU A 278 18.40 -19.32 1.13
CA LEU A 278 19.43 -19.66 0.15
C LEU A 278 19.48 -18.73 -1.08
N VAL A 279 18.34 -18.17 -1.51
CA VAL A 279 18.27 -17.40 -2.75
C VAL A 279 17.99 -15.93 -2.44
N PRO A 280 18.90 -15.00 -2.77
CA PRO A 280 18.65 -13.57 -2.66
C PRO A 280 17.39 -13.18 -3.44
N ARG A 281 16.53 -12.35 -2.85
CA ARG A 281 15.44 -11.75 -3.61
C ARG A 281 16.04 -10.87 -4.69
N GLY A 282 15.65 -11.11 -5.94
CA GLY A 282 16.09 -10.29 -7.06
C GLY A 282 15.56 -8.86 -6.93
N VAL A 283 16.37 -7.90 -7.34
CA VAL A 283 16.01 -6.47 -7.39
C VAL A 283 14.99 -6.23 -8.50
N HIS A 284 14.09 -5.27 -8.31
CA HIS A 284 13.12 -4.87 -9.33
C HIS A 284 13.81 -4.07 -10.44
N ALA A 285 13.37 -4.23 -11.70
CA ALA A 285 13.98 -3.62 -12.88
C ALA A 285 14.00 -2.08 -12.85
N HIS A 286 13.07 -1.46 -12.12
CA HIS A 286 12.99 0.00 -11.96
C HIS A 286 13.97 0.55 -10.92
N ILE A 287 14.59 -0.30 -10.12
CA ILE A 287 15.55 0.11 -9.09
C ILE A 287 16.93 0.24 -9.75
N PRO A 288 17.59 1.41 -9.68
CA PRO A 288 18.90 1.61 -10.27
C PRO A 288 19.95 0.63 -9.74
N PRO A 289 20.95 0.22 -10.54
CA PRO A 289 22.10 -0.51 -10.01
C PRO A 289 22.86 0.37 -9.00
N PRO A 290 23.50 -0.22 -7.97
CA PRO A 290 24.36 0.55 -7.09
C PRO A 290 25.63 0.98 -7.85
N PRO A 291 26.35 2.02 -7.39
CA PRO A 291 27.65 2.37 -7.95
C PRO A 291 28.59 1.16 -7.93
N ALA A 292 29.34 0.93 -9.01
CA ALA A 292 30.11 -0.30 -9.24
C ALA A 292 31.10 -0.61 -8.11
N ASP A 293 31.75 0.43 -7.58
CA ASP A 293 32.81 0.33 -6.56
C ASP A 293 32.32 0.62 -5.13
N ALA A 294 31.00 0.80 -4.93
CA ALA A 294 30.47 1.10 -3.61
C ALA A 294 30.70 -0.06 -2.62
N PRO A 295 31.29 0.22 -1.43
CA PRO A 295 31.35 -0.74 -0.34
C PRO A 295 29.95 -1.25 0.02
N VAL A 296 29.83 -2.46 0.56
CA VAL A 296 28.53 -3.11 0.83
C VAL A 296 27.58 -2.23 1.67
N ARG A 297 28.12 -1.45 2.62
CA ARG A 297 27.35 -0.52 3.47
C ARG A 297 26.67 0.61 2.67
N ASP A 298 27.22 0.92 1.50
CA ASP A 298 26.92 2.10 0.70
C ASP A 298 26.20 1.78 -0.61
N ARG A 299 25.82 0.52 -0.82
CA ARG A 299 25.02 0.09 -1.98
C ARG A 299 23.53 0.42 -1.81
N ALA A 300 23.23 1.65 -1.39
CA ALA A 300 21.87 2.17 -1.29
C ALA A 300 21.58 3.13 -2.45
N VAL A 301 20.39 3.01 -3.05
CA VAL A 301 19.93 3.88 -4.16
C VAL A 301 18.51 4.35 -3.89
N TRP A 302 18.11 5.52 -4.39
CA TRP A 302 16.72 5.97 -4.30
C TRP A 302 15.85 5.25 -5.33
N ASP A 303 14.77 4.61 -4.88
CA ASP A 303 13.72 4.10 -5.76
C ASP A 303 12.66 5.19 -5.95
N ARG A 304 12.65 5.79 -7.14
CA ARG A 304 11.74 6.89 -7.49
C ARG A 304 10.27 6.48 -7.50
N LEU A 305 9.95 5.20 -7.79
CA LEU A 305 8.55 4.78 -7.90
C LEU A 305 7.88 4.62 -6.53
N SER A 306 8.63 4.11 -5.56
CA SER A 306 8.14 3.93 -4.18
C SER A 306 8.48 5.11 -3.26
N ASP A 307 9.27 6.07 -3.74
CA ASP A 307 9.81 7.20 -2.98
C ASP A 307 10.56 6.77 -1.71
N GLN A 308 11.39 5.73 -1.83
CA GLN A 308 12.14 5.17 -0.72
C GLN A 308 13.54 4.70 -1.13
N PRO A 309 14.51 4.68 -0.20
CA PRO A 309 15.80 4.07 -0.50
C PRO A 309 15.70 2.54 -0.58
N HIS A 310 16.46 1.94 -1.49
CA HIS A 310 16.67 0.51 -1.66
C HIS A 310 18.11 0.13 -1.32
N GLN A 311 18.29 -0.93 -0.53
CA GLN A 311 19.62 -1.43 -0.13
C GLN A 311 19.93 -2.73 -0.87
N HIS A 312 20.95 -2.72 -1.73
CA HIS A 312 21.39 -3.87 -2.53
C HIS A 312 22.18 -4.91 -1.72
N ALA A 313 22.58 -4.60 -0.49
CA ALA A 313 23.32 -5.53 0.37
C ALA A 313 22.55 -6.84 0.67
N GLY A 314 23.12 -7.96 0.23
CA GLY A 314 22.61 -9.31 0.52
C GLY A 314 22.52 -9.63 2.02
N ARG A 315 21.76 -10.67 2.37
CA ARG A 315 21.51 -11.07 3.78
C ARG A 315 22.81 -11.38 4.55
N TRP A 316 23.72 -12.14 3.94
CA TRP A 316 25.00 -12.52 4.55
C TRP A 316 25.94 -11.32 4.71
N ALA A 317 25.96 -10.43 3.73
CA ALA A 317 26.75 -9.22 3.77
C ALA A 317 26.28 -8.30 4.92
N ARG A 318 24.96 -8.15 5.09
CA ARG A 318 24.35 -7.47 6.24
C ARG A 318 24.69 -8.12 7.58
N ALA A 319 24.69 -9.45 7.66
CA ALA A 319 25.04 -10.17 8.89
C ALA A 319 26.49 -9.91 9.31
N ARG A 320 27.44 -9.95 8.36
CA ARG A 320 28.86 -9.63 8.61
C ARG A 320 29.03 -8.20 9.12
N ILE A 321 28.34 -7.23 8.52
CA ILE A 321 28.36 -5.83 8.97
C ILE A 321 27.87 -5.70 10.41
N ARG A 322 26.73 -6.34 10.75
CA ARG A 322 26.19 -6.30 12.11
C ARG A 322 27.10 -6.95 13.14
N LEU A 323 27.84 -7.99 12.74
CA LEU A 323 28.83 -8.63 13.61
C LEU A 323 30.02 -7.70 13.89
N ALA A 324 30.49 -6.96 12.88
CA ALA A 324 31.53 -5.95 13.06
C ALA A 324 31.10 -4.81 13.98
N ASP A 325 29.81 -4.41 13.93
CA ASP A 325 29.25 -3.38 14.81
C ASP A 325 28.71 -3.93 16.15
N LEU A 326 28.98 -5.20 16.48
CA LEU A 326 28.43 -5.87 17.66
C LEU A 326 28.66 -5.10 18.97
N PRO A 327 29.85 -4.55 19.28
CA PRO A 327 30.05 -3.77 20.51
C PRO A 327 29.10 -2.56 20.62
N LYS A 328 28.77 -1.91 19.50
CA LYS A 328 27.83 -0.79 19.47
C LYS A 328 26.40 -1.25 19.72
N HIS A 329 26.00 -2.37 19.13
CA HIS A 329 24.69 -2.96 19.38
C HIS A 329 24.53 -3.47 20.83
N LEU A 330 25.59 -4.02 21.43
CA LEU A 330 25.58 -4.44 22.83
C LEU A 330 25.36 -3.25 23.77
N ARG A 331 25.99 -2.09 23.53
CA ARG A 331 25.73 -0.88 24.32
C ARG A 331 24.27 -0.43 24.24
N ALA A 332 23.65 -0.51 23.06
CA ALA A 332 22.22 -0.24 22.90
C ALA A 332 21.36 -1.25 23.68
N GLY A 333 21.74 -2.53 23.68
CA GLY A 333 21.10 -3.58 24.48
C GLY A 333 21.19 -3.33 25.99
N VAL A 334 22.35 -2.89 26.49
CA VAL A 334 22.53 -2.52 27.90
C VAL A 334 21.68 -1.31 28.28
N ALA A 335 21.65 -0.27 27.43
CA ALA A 335 20.81 0.92 27.64
C ALA A 335 19.32 0.56 27.72
N LEU A 336 18.85 -0.34 26.83
CA LEU A 336 17.50 -0.88 26.88
C LEU A 336 17.26 -1.65 28.18
N ALA A 337 18.11 -2.62 28.52
CA ALA A 337 17.95 -3.47 29.70
C ALA A 337 17.84 -2.63 30.98
N GLY A 338 18.68 -1.60 31.13
CA GLY A 338 18.62 -0.66 32.27
C GLY A 338 17.38 0.26 32.27
N ALA A 339 16.73 0.47 31.12
CA ALA A 339 15.53 1.30 31.00
C ALA A 339 14.21 0.52 31.19
N VAL A 340 14.18 -0.78 30.88
CA VAL A 340 12.97 -1.60 30.91
C VAL A 340 12.21 -1.54 32.25
N PRO A 341 12.84 -1.63 33.44
CA PRO A 341 12.09 -1.63 34.70
C PRO A 341 11.25 -0.35 34.91
N ARG A 342 11.82 0.83 34.65
CA ARG A 342 11.11 2.11 34.79
C ARG A 342 10.07 2.32 33.70
N ILE A 343 10.34 1.89 32.46
CA ILE A 343 9.36 1.93 31.37
C ILE A 343 8.16 1.04 31.72
N ARG A 344 8.40 -0.18 32.20
CA ARG A 344 7.34 -1.12 32.61
C ARG A 344 6.51 -0.57 33.77
N ARG A 345 7.15 0.03 34.77
CA ARG A 345 6.46 0.71 35.88
C ARG A 345 5.58 1.85 35.37
N ARG A 346 6.13 2.71 34.50
CA ARG A 346 5.36 3.82 33.91
C ARG A 346 4.21 3.31 33.06
N TYR A 347 4.42 2.30 32.21
CA TYR A 347 3.36 1.71 31.40
C TYR A 347 2.22 1.17 32.25
N ARG A 348 2.51 0.45 33.34
CA ARG A 348 1.48 -0.03 34.27
C ARG A 348 0.71 1.11 34.94
N ALA A 349 1.41 2.18 35.32
CA ALA A 349 0.76 3.37 35.86
C ALA A 349 -0.18 4.01 34.83
N LEU A 350 0.23 4.11 33.57
CA LEU A 350 -0.63 4.61 32.49
C LEU A 350 -1.84 3.69 32.24
N VAL A 351 -1.66 2.36 32.27
CA VAL A 351 -2.79 1.41 32.16
C VAL A 351 -3.80 1.61 33.30
N ALA A 352 -3.32 1.83 34.53
CA ALA A 352 -4.20 2.08 35.67
C ALA A 352 -4.91 3.44 35.56
N GLN A 353 -4.24 4.47 35.02
CA GLN A 353 -4.85 5.78 34.76
C GLN A 353 -5.99 5.66 33.73
N ASP A 354 -5.76 4.91 32.65
CA ASP A 354 -6.72 4.75 31.56
C ASP A 354 -7.90 3.81 31.94
N ALA A 355 -7.85 3.15 33.11
CA ALA A 355 -8.97 2.36 33.63
C ALA A 355 -10.04 3.23 34.30
N GLY A 356 -9.71 4.48 34.66
CA GLY A 356 -10.68 5.47 35.11
C GLY A 356 -11.26 6.28 33.95
N ALA A 357 -12.22 7.16 34.24
CA ALA A 357 -12.72 8.12 33.26
C ALA A 357 -11.59 9.05 32.80
N LEU A 358 -11.34 9.09 31.49
CA LEU A 358 -10.35 9.99 30.90
C LEU A 358 -10.84 11.43 31.06
N ALA A 359 -9.97 12.32 31.56
CA ALA A 359 -10.28 13.74 31.59
C ALA A 359 -10.49 14.26 30.17
N ALA A 360 -11.47 15.13 29.98
CA ALA A 360 -11.74 15.73 28.69
C ALA A 360 -10.53 16.56 28.20
N PHE A 361 -10.13 16.40 26.94
CA PHE A 361 -8.93 17.03 26.39
C PHE A 361 -9.18 17.52 24.97
N ALA A 362 -8.41 18.51 24.51
CA ALA A 362 -8.53 19.02 23.15
C ALA A 362 -8.12 17.93 22.14
N TRP A 363 -8.98 17.67 21.15
CA TRP A 363 -8.68 16.69 20.11
C TRP A 363 -7.44 17.12 19.30
N PRO A 364 -6.41 16.25 19.15
CA PRO A 364 -5.27 16.57 18.30
C PRO A 364 -5.70 16.58 16.84
N GLU A 365 -5.77 17.78 16.24
CA GLU A 365 -6.17 17.93 14.84
C GLU A 365 -5.26 17.10 13.91
N PRO A 366 -5.84 16.34 12.96
CA PRO A 366 -5.08 15.57 11.99
C PRO A 366 -4.14 16.43 11.14
N GLY A 367 -2.90 15.97 10.99
CA GLY A 367 -1.91 16.55 10.08
C GLY A 367 -1.72 15.72 8.81
N VAL A 368 -1.18 16.34 7.77
CA VAL A 368 -0.80 15.67 6.52
C VAL A 368 0.64 16.03 6.13
N ALA A 369 1.40 15.03 5.71
CA ALA A 369 2.74 15.24 5.21
C ALA A 369 2.74 15.58 3.71
N LEU A 370 3.67 16.45 3.31
CA LEU A 370 3.78 17.02 1.98
C LEU A 370 5.21 16.97 1.44
N ARG A 371 5.30 16.84 0.12
CA ARG A 371 6.46 17.11 -0.73
C ARG A 371 5.99 18.01 -1.87
N PRO A 372 6.87 18.84 -2.47
CA PRO A 372 6.52 19.59 -3.67
C PRO A 372 6.00 18.65 -4.77
N TRP A 373 5.01 19.12 -5.53
CA TRP A 373 4.46 18.46 -6.71
C TRP A 373 4.75 19.36 -7.93
N PRO A 374 5.92 19.21 -8.57
CA PRO A 374 6.37 20.14 -9.62
C PRO A 374 5.48 20.16 -10.86
N GLU A 375 4.75 19.07 -11.12
CA GLU A 375 3.86 18.94 -12.27
C GLU A 375 2.71 19.95 -12.20
N ASP A 376 2.18 20.21 -11.01
CA ASP A 376 1.18 21.26 -10.76
C ASP A 376 1.15 21.69 -9.27
N PRO A 377 1.98 22.66 -8.87
CA PRO A 377 2.04 23.14 -7.49
C PRO A 377 0.70 23.72 -7.00
N GLN A 378 -0.12 24.27 -7.89
CA GLN A 378 -1.41 24.85 -7.53
C GLN A 378 -2.45 23.75 -7.27
N ALA A 379 -2.45 22.66 -8.03
CA ALA A 379 -3.30 21.51 -7.74
C ALA A 379 -2.98 20.90 -6.35
N LEU A 380 -1.70 20.87 -5.95
CA LEU A 380 -1.30 20.41 -4.61
C LEU A 380 -1.89 21.31 -3.52
N LEU A 381 -1.74 22.63 -3.65
CA LEU A 381 -2.28 23.60 -2.68
C LEU A 381 -3.81 23.55 -2.66
N ALA A 382 -4.46 23.48 -3.81
CA ALA A 382 -5.91 23.36 -3.89
C ALA A 382 -6.43 22.06 -3.25
N ALA A 383 -5.71 20.94 -3.41
CA ALA A 383 -6.03 19.68 -2.73
C ALA A 383 -5.84 19.80 -1.20
N PHE A 384 -4.80 20.48 -0.75
CA PHE A 384 -4.60 20.76 0.68
C PHE A 384 -5.72 21.65 1.25
N ASP A 385 -6.08 22.71 0.54
CA ASP A 385 -7.15 23.65 0.95
C ASP A 385 -8.50 22.91 1.04
N ARG A 386 -8.82 22.03 0.07
CA ARG A 386 -10.02 21.17 0.12
C ARG A 386 -10.00 20.13 1.24
N LEU A 387 -8.84 19.62 1.60
CA LEU A 387 -8.68 18.68 2.72
C LEU A 387 -9.05 19.34 4.06
N GLY A 388 -8.86 20.67 4.17
CA GLY A 388 -9.18 21.45 5.36
C GLY A 388 -8.17 21.29 6.50
N ALA A 389 -7.01 20.67 6.25
CA ALA A 389 -5.97 20.47 7.24
C ALA A 389 -5.32 21.80 7.66
N ARG A 390 -5.07 21.97 8.96
CA ARG A 390 -4.37 23.15 9.51
C ARG A 390 -2.93 22.87 9.94
N ARG A 391 -2.50 21.62 9.79
CA ARG A 391 -1.16 21.13 10.15
C ARG A 391 -0.54 20.43 8.96
N ALA A 392 0.67 20.83 8.61
CA ALA A 392 1.43 20.20 7.54
C ALA A 392 2.82 19.80 8.02
N MET A 393 3.32 18.66 7.53
CA MET A 393 4.69 18.23 7.75
C MET A 393 5.44 18.14 6.43
N ILE A 394 6.49 18.95 6.25
CA ILE A 394 7.24 19.01 5.00
C ILE A 394 8.54 18.22 5.16
N ARG A 395 8.82 17.31 4.23
CA ARG A 395 10.08 16.53 4.23
C ARG A 395 11.14 17.25 3.41
N LEU A 396 12.22 17.67 4.07
CA LEU A 396 13.36 18.36 3.47
C LEU A 396 14.51 17.35 3.30
N HIS A 397 14.87 17.00 2.07
CA HIS A 397 15.94 16.02 1.85
C HIS A 397 17.31 16.74 1.87
N PRO A 398 18.13 16.61 2.92
CA PRO A 398 19.37 17.41 3.03
C PRO A 398 20.45 17.05 2.00
N TRP A 399 20.19 16.06 1.15
CA TRP A 399 21.05 15.69 0.02
C TRP A 399 20.61 16.33 -1.31
N GLN A 400 19.51 17.10 -1.33
CA GLN A 400 19.15 17.92 -2.49
C GLN A 400 20.17 19.05 -2.68
N ALA A 401 20.32 19.51 -3.93
CA ALA A 401 21.23 20.60 -4.26
C ALA A 401 20.72 21.97 -3.74
N ASN A 402 19.40 22.14 -3.69
CA ASN A 402 18.70 23.28 -3.11
C ASN A 402 17.33 22.83 -2.58
N HIS A 403 16.61 23.74 -1.92
CA HIS A 403 15.29 23.51 -1.31
C HIS A 403 14.26 24.54 -1.77
N ASP A 404 14.35 25.02 -3.01
CA ASP A 404 13.52 26.14 -3.49
C ASP A 404 12.04 25.77 -3.56
N ALA A 405 11.71 24.62 -4.14
CA ALA A 405 10.34 24.12 -4.22
C ALA A 405 9.75 23.82 -2.83
N GLU A 406 10.55 23.25 -1.92
CA GLU A 406 10.13 23.02 -0.53
C GLU A 406 9.90 24.34 0.22
N TRP A 407 10.71 25.37 -0.04
CA TRP A 407 10.56 26.68 0.57
C TRP A 407 9.33 27.42 0.04
N GLU A 408 9.08 27.38 -1.27
CA GLU A 408 7.87 27.96 -1.87
C GLU A 408 6.60 27.32 -1.32
N LEU A 409 6.58 25.99 -1.20
CA LEU A 409 5.48 25.25 -0.58
C LEU A 409 5.31 25.64 0.89
N ALA A 410 6.40 25.67 1.67
CA ALA A 410 6.36 26.05 3.07
C ALA A 410 5.84 27.49 3.26
N ARG A 411 6.33 28.44 2.46
CA ARG A 411 5.87 29.83 2.49
C ARG A 411 4.39 29.93 2.15
N ALA A 412 3.94 29.28 1.07
CA ALA A 412 2.54 29.31 0.66
C ALA A 412 1.58 28.76 1.73
N LEU A 413 2.02 27.76 2.50
CA LEU A 413 1.27 27.20 3.62
C LEU A 413 1.34 28.10 4.87
N ALA A 414 2.50 28.69 5.17
CA ALA A 414 2.65 29.65 6.26
C ALA A 414 1.77 30.90 6.04
N ASP A 415 1.72 31.41 4.81
CA ASP A 415 0.85 32.53 4.41
C ASP A 415 -0.65 32.21 4.60
N ARG A 416 -1.02 30.92 4.64
CA ARG A 416 -2.37 30.42 4.96
C ARG A 416 -2.61 30.18 6.45
N GLY A 417 -1.62 30.45 7.31
CA GLY A 417 -1.70 30.19 8.75
C GLY A 417 -1.59 28.72 9.14
N VAL A 418 -1.03 27.86 8.27
CA VAL A 418 -0.82 26.44 8.55
C VAL A 418 0.33 26.25 9.56
N GLU A 419 0.12 25.39 10.55
CA GLU A 419 1.16 24.99 11.50
C GLU A 419 2.14 24.02 10.82
N LEU A 420 3.38 24.48 10.60
CA LEU A 420 4.42 23.74 9.90
C LEU A 420 5.34 22.97 10.84
N ALA A 421 5.61 21.71 10.48
CA ALA A 421 6.72 20.92 10.99
C ALA A 421 7.60 20.44 9.83
N PHE A 422 8.88 20.22 10.09
CA PHE A 422 9.85 19.79 9.09
C PHE A 422 10.51 18.47 9.49
N THR A 423 10.73 17.57 8.52
CA THR A 423 11.52 16.34 8.75
C THR A 423 12.85 16.41 8.02
N LEU A 424 13.91 15.99 8.71
CA LEU A 424 15.29 15.99 8.25
C LEU A 424 15.82 14.55 8.10
N PRO A 425 15.39 13.79 7.08
CA PRO A 425 15.91 12.46 6.81
C PRO A 425 17.41 12.48 6.48
N GLN A 426 18.04 11.33 6.65
CA GLN A 426 19.45 11.11 6.33
C GLN A 426 19.63 10.04 5.25
N ASN A 427 20.70 10.16 4.46
CA ASN A 427 21.16 9.14 3.53
C ASN A 427 22.58 8.68 3.90
N ARG A 428 23.10 7.65 3.22
CA ARG A 428 24.41 7.10 3.58
C ARG A 428 25.58 8.06 3.32
N GLU A 429 25.50 8.88 2.29
CA GLU A 429 26.56 9.85 1.97
C GLU A 429 26.73 10.86 3.09
N LEU A 430 25.63 11.48 3.54
CA LEU A 430 25.64 12.46 4.62
C LEU A 430 26.01 11.85 5.97
N VAL A 431 25.62 10.58 6.22
CA VAL A 431 26.03 9.87 7.45
C VAL A 431 27.55 9.69 7.53
N ARG A 432 28.23 9.58 6.38
CA ARG A 432 29.69 9.39 6.32
C ARG A 432 30.47 10.69 6.29
N ASP A 433 29.82 11.80 5.96
CA ASP A 433 30.43 13.12 5.80
C ASP A 433 29.74 14.13 6.73
N PRO A 434 30.20 14.26 7.99
CA PRO A 434 29.62 15.18 8.95
C PRO A 434 29.68 16.64 8.49
N ALA A 435 30.72 17.06 7.76
CA ALA A 435 30.86 18.43 7.28
C ALA A 435 29.78 18.75 6.24
N ARG A 436 29.53 17.81 5.30
CA ARG A 436 28.45 17.96 4.32
C ARG A 436 27.06 17.94 4.98
N TRP A 437 26.86 17.12 6.02
CA TRP A 437 25.63 17.14 6.83
C TRP A 437 25.43 18.50 7.51
N GLU A 438 26.45 19.02 8.21
CA GLU A 438 26.39 20.30 8.91
C GLU A 438 26.12 21.46 7.95
N ALA A 439 26.76 21.48 6.77
CA ALA A 439 26.51 22.48 5.75
C ALA A 439 25.05 22.46 5.26
N ALA A 440 24.51 21.27 4.96
CA ALA A 440 23.13 21.11 4.53
C ALA A 440 22.12 21.54 5.60
N ILE A 441 22.35 21.16 6.87
CA ILE A 441 21.48 21.58 7.97
C ILE A 441 21.58 23.09 8.23
N THR A 442 22.76 23.70 8.04
CA THR A 442 22.93 25.16 8.17
C THR A 442 22.12 25.91 7.11
N GLU A 443 22.15 25.45 5.86
CA GLU A 443 21.32 26.02 4.79
C GLU A 443 19.83 25.89 5.12
N ILE A 444 19.39 24.69 5.50
CA ILE A 444 18.00 24.41 5.88
C ILE A 444 17.57 25.28 7.07
N ALA A 445 18.38 25.36 8.12
CA ALA A 445 18.05 26.11 9.31
C ALA A 445 17.82 27.60 8.98
N ARG A 446 18.72 28.22 8.21
CA ARG A 446 18.58 29.62 7.78
C ARG A 446 17.29 29.89 7.01
N ARG A 447 16.85 28.95 6.18
CA ARG A 447 15.66 29.11 5.32
C ARG A 447 14.35 28.80 6.02
N PHE A 448 14.32 27.76 6.86
CA PHE A 448 13.07 27.16 7.34
C PHE A 448 12.75 27.45 8.81
N VAL A 449 13.73 27.79 9.65
CA VAL A 449 13.47 28.24 11.03
C VAL A 449 12.54 29.46 11.09
N PRO A 450 12.65 30.45 10.18
CA PRO A 450 11.70 31.57 10.15
C PRO A 450 10.25 31.17 9.80
N LEU A 451 10.05 30.03 9.14
CA LEU A 451 8.73 29.56 8.67
C LEU A 451 8.04 28.59 9.64
N GLY A 452 8.81 27.89 10.48
CA GLY A 452 8.24 26.95 11.43
C GLY A 452 9.23 26.54 12.53
N ARG A 453 8.69 26.21 13.70
CA ARG A 453 9.45 25.99 14.94
C ARG A 453 9.77 24.52 15.21
N CYS A 454 9.18 23.62 14.43
CA CYS A 454 9.07 22.21 14.76
C CYS A 454 9.91 21.35 13.81
N PHE A 455 10.94 20.68 14.33
CA PHE A 455 11.84 19.85 13.52
C PHE A 455 11.97 18.42 14.04
N GLN A 456 11.67 17.44 13.19
CA GLN A 456 12.05 16.06 13.42
C GLN A 456 13.44 15.78 12.84
N ILE A 457 14.34 15.27 13.67
CA ILE A 457 15.69 14.90 13.22
C ILE A 457 15.77 13.41 12.92
N GLY A 458 16.10 13.11 11.66
CA GLY A 458 16.25 11.75 11.14
C GLY A 458 14.95 11.11 10.67
N GLN A 459 15.10 9.96 10.00
CA GLN A 459 14.01 9.18 9.45
C GLN A 459 14.37 7.69 9.42
N ALA A 460 13.47 6.84 9.92
CA ALA A 460 13.58 5.37 9.91
C ALA A 460 14.97 4.86 10.33
N ILE A 461 15.49 5.39 11.45
CA ILE A 461 16.87 5.20 11.91
C ILE A 461 17.25 3.74 12.19
N ASN A 462 16.25 2.87 12.35
CA ASN A 462 16.35 1.43 12.54
C ASN A 462 16.39 0.63 11.22
N ARG A 463 16.55 1.31 10.08
CA ARG A 463 16.62 0.71 8.76
C ARG A 463 17.89 1.16 8.04
N SER A 464 18.82 0.25 7.82
CA SER A 464 20.09 0.51 7.10
C SER A 464 19.96 1.03 5.68
N LYS A 465 18.79 0.90 5.05
CA LYS A 465 18.51 1.56 3.76
C LYS A 465 18.47 3.10 3.87
N TRP A 466 18.19 3.63 5.05
CA TRP A 466 18.25 5.07 5.39
C TRP A 466 19.62 5.50 5.94
N GLY A 467 20.70 4.82 5.52
CA GLY A 467 22.09 5.21 5.81
C GLY A 467 22.66 4.85 7.19
N ILE A 468 21.80 4.62 8.19
CA ILE A 468 22.20 4.32 9.58
C ILE A 468 22.42 2.81 9.78
N TRP A 469 23.63 2.42 10.17
CA TRP A 469 23.97 1.03 10.50
C TRP A 469 24.05 0.77 12.01
N ASN A 470 24.43 1.79 12.78
CA ASN A 470 24.50 1.74 14.23
C ASN A 470 24.04 3.07 14.85
N TYR A 471 23.61 3.06 16.10
CA TYR A 471 22.99 4.23 16.71
C TYR A 471 23.97 5.34 17.10
N ASP A 472 25.28 5.09 17.14
CA ASP A 472 26.27 6.17 17.31
C ASP A 472 26.27 7.11 16.09
N GLU A 473 26.16 6.56 14.88
CA GLU A 473 26.05 7.33 13.63
C GLU A 473 24.84 8.27 13.71
N TYR A 474 23.68 7.75 14.15
CA TYR A 474 22.47 8.55 14.30
C TYR A 474 22.64 9.64 15.38
N LEU A 475 23.13 9.28 16.57
CA LEU A 475 23.32 10.25 17.66
C LEU A 475 24.30 11.37 17.26
N GLY A 476 25.35 11.04 16.50
CA GLY A 476 26.31 12.01 15.96
C GLY A 476 25.67 13.02 15.01
N LEU A 477 24.83 12.56 14.09
CA LEU A 477 24.10 13.45 13.16
C LEU A 477 23.07 14.29 13.89
N ALA A 478 22.31 13.66 14.80
CA ALA A 478 21.24 14.33 15.51
C ALA A 478 21.76 15.42 16.47
N ALA A 479 22.86 15.17 17.17
CA ALA A 479 23.49 16.17 18.04
C ALA A 479 23.96 17.41 17.26
N ARG A 480 24.56 17.21 16.07
CA ARG A 480 25.00 18.31 15.19
C ARG A 480 23.83 19.12 14.66
N ALA A 481 22.81 18.44 14.16
CA ALA A 481 21.62 19.10 13.63
C ALA A 481 20.90 19.89 14.73
N ALA A 482 20.78 19.32 15.94
CA ALA A 482 20.19 19.98 17.09
C ALA A 482 20.94 21.28 17.46
N ALA A 483 22.27 21.24 17.48
CA ALA A 483 23.09 22.40 17.78
C ALA A 483 22.91 23.52 16.73
N ILE A 484 22.92 23.18 15.44
CA ILE A 484 22.75 24.15 14.35
C ILE A 484 21.35 24.78 14.37
N LEU A 485 20.30 23.96 14.51
CA LEU A 485 18.92 24.44 14.51
C LEU A 485 18.65 25.39 15.69
N ARG A 486 19.09 25.01 16.90
CA ARG A 486 18.92 25.85 18.09
C ARG A 486 19.79 27.10 18.04
N GLY A 487 21.02 27.01 17.53
CA GLY A 487 21.89 28.17 17.33
C GLY A 487 21.28 29.18 16.35
N THR A 488 20.82 28.70 15.20
CA THR A 488 20.14 29.54 14.19
C THR A 488 18.87 30.17 14.75
N ALA A 489 18.07 29.40 15.51
CA ALA A 489 16.87 29.92 16.16
C ALA A 489 17.20 31.07 17.14
N ALA A 490 18.24 30.90 17.96
CA ALA A 490 18.69 31.94 18.88
C ALA A 490 19.16 33.21 18.14
N GLU A 491 19.87 33.08 17.01
CA GLU A 491 20.32 34.21 16.18
C GLU A 491 19.15 35.07 15.65
N VAL A 492 18.01 34.45 15.34
CA VAL A 492 16.83 35.14 14.79
C VAL A 492 15.74 35.40 15.84
N GLY A 493 16.03 35.18 17.14
CA GLY A 493 15.06 35.38 18.21
C GLY A 493 13.86 34.43 18.16
N ALA A 494 14.03 33.23 17.61
CA ALA A 494 13.01 32.19 17.53
C ALA A 494 13.30 31.03 18.50
N GLU A 495 12.27 30.25 18.80
CA GLU A 495 12.39 28.99 19.51
C GLU A 495 12.19 27.83 18.53
N VAL A 496 12.99 26.77 18.70
CA VAL A 496 12.88 25.54 17.91
C VAL A 496 12.73 24.33 18.83
N GLU A 497 11.72 23.52 18.54
CA GLU A 497 11.43 22.25 19.18
C GLU A 497 11.90 21.08 18.32
N LEU A 498 12.60 20.14 18.96
CA LEU A 498 13.22 19.00 18.31
C LEU A 498 12.53 17.69 18.67
N PHE A 499 12.09 16.94 17.68
CA PHE A 499 11.42 15.65 17.85
C PHE A 499 12.26 14.49 17.30
N GLY A 500 12.24 13.37 18.01
CA GLY A 500 12.95 12.15 17.60
C GLY A 500 13.08 11.13 18.73
N PRO A 501 13.68 9.95 18.49
CA PRO A 501 14.14 9.43 17.21
C PRO A 501 13.02 8.84 16.37
N ALA A 502 12.97 9.20 15.09
CA ALA A 502 12.00 8.69 14.11
C ALA A 502 12.24 7.20 13.77
N VAL A 503 11.83 6.31 14.65
CA VAL A 503 11.88 4.84 14.46
C VAL A 503 10.65 4.39 13.67
N ILE A 504 10.87 3.58 12.62
CA ILE A 504 9.79 3.04 11.77
C ILE A 504 9.30 1.68 12.21
N ASP A 505 8.01 1.43 11.99
CA ASP A 505 7.25 0.28 12.47
C ASP A 505 7.18 0.23 14.01
N PHE A 506 6.41 -0.71 14.56
CA PHE A 506 6.40 -0.95 16.00
C PHE A 506 7.66 -1.71 16.48
N GLU A 507 8.76 -0.97 16.67
CA GLU A 507 10.04 -1.42 17.23
C GLU A 507 10.42 -0.63 18.49
N ALA A 508 9.51 -0.59 19.47
CA ALA A 508 9.66 0.18 20.71
C ALA A 508 10.96 -0.10 21.49
N HIS A 509 11.53 -1.30 21.35
CA HIS A 509 12.83 -1.65 21.93
C HIS A 509 13.99 -0.82 21.36
N VAL A 510 13.94 -0.44 20.08
CA VAL A 510 14.92 0.46 19.46
C VAL A 510 14.73 1.88 19.97
N THR A 511 13.48 2.37 19.99
CA THR A 511 13.14 3.68 20.52
C THR A 511 13.64 3.83 21.96
N ALA A 512 13.31 2.86 22.82
CA ALA A 512 13.75 2.82 24.21
C ALA A 512 15.27 2.73 24.35
N ALA A 513 15.98 2.00 23.48
CA ALA A 513 17.43 1.96 23.50
C ALA A 513 18.04 3.34 23.18
N VAL A 514 17.63 3.95 22.07
CA VAL A 514 18.25 5.19 21.54
C VAL A 514 18.04 6.38 22.46
N VAL A 515 16.84 6.58 23.00
CA VAL A 515 16.55 7.71 23.92
C VAL A 515 17.21 7.57 25.29
N ASN A 516 17.86 6.42 25.56
CA ASN A 516 18.55 6.13 26.81
C ASN A 516 20.05 5.85 26.63
N LEU A 517 20.52 5.80 25.38
CA LEU A 517 21.91 5.57 25.05
C LEU A 517 22.73 6.83 25.35
N ARG A 518 23.88 6.66 25.99
CA ARG A 518 24.85 7.75 26.18
C ARG A 518 25.48 8.09 24.83
N ALA A 519 25.71 9.38 24.58
CA ALA A 519 26.32 9.82 23.34
C ALA A 519 27.78 9.35 23.33
N PRO A 520 28.37 9.13 22.14
CA PRO A 520 29.82 9.13 21.99
C PRO A 520 30.46 10.35 22.68
N ARG A 521 31.70 10.22 23.14
CA ARG A 521 32.48 11.34 23.69
C ARG A 521 32.63 12.43 22.62
N ASP A 522 32.76 13.68 23.04
CA ASP A 522 33.06 14.83 22.18
C ASP A 522 31.93 15.27 21.22
N LEU A 523 30.69 14.90 21.51
CA LEU A 523 29.50 15.39 20.80
C LEU A 523 28.71 16.40 21.65
N PRO A 524 28.03 17.38 21.02
CA PRO A 524 27.06 18.24 21.70
C PRO A 524 26.01 17.41 22.47
N ASP A 525 25.48 17.94 23.57
CA ASP A 525 24.37 17.27 24.24
C ASP A 525 23.13 17.27 23.33
N LEU A 526 22.55 16.09 23.19
CA LEU A 526 21.35 15.88 22.38
C LEU A 526 20.17 15.64 23.31
N ARG A 527 19.27 16.60 23.34
CA ARG A 527 17.95 16.50 23.96
C ARG A 527 16.88 16.82 22.92
N PHE A 528 15.90 15.93 22.85
CA PHE A 528 14.65 16.14 22.14
C PHE A 528 13.63 16.75 23.09
N ASP A 529 12.78 17.62 22.57
CA ASP A 529 11.66 18.22 23.28
C ASP A 529 10.47 17.25 23.35
N GLY A 530 10.36 16.36 22.36
CA GLY A 530 9.41 15.25 22.37
C GLY A 530 9.85 14.02 21.56
N LEU A 531 9.13 12.92 21.76
CA LEU A 531 9.37 11.66 21.05
C LEU A 531 8.64 11.67 19.69
N ALA A 532 9.33 11.32 18.60
CA ALA A 532 8.69 11.04 17.32
C ALA A 532 8.63 9.54 17.02
N SER A 533 7.57 9.07 16.36
CA SER A 533 7.47 7.69 15.87
C SER A 533 6.82 7.63 14.50
N LEU A 534 7.41 6.83 13.61
CA LEU A 534 6.80 6.48 12.32
C LEU A 534 6.00 5.17 12.53
N LEU A 535 4.84 5.30 13.18
CA LEU A 535 4.07 4.19 13.75
C LEU A 535 3.22 3.47 12.69
N TYR A 536 3.89 2.72 11.82
CA TYR A 536 3.23 1.81 10.90
C TYR A 536 2.72 0.55 11.61
N VAL A 537 1.43 0.25 11.41
CA VAL A 537 0.75 -0.97 11.90
C VAL A 537 0.19 -1.83 10.76
N ASP A 538 0.39 -1.41 9.52
CA ASP A 538 -0.01 -2.04 8.25
C ASP A 538 0.29 -3.55 8.17
N ARG A 539 1.40 -3.99 8.77
CA ARG A 539 1.79 -5.41 8.84
C ARG A 539 0.76 -6.31 9.52
N ARG A 540 -0.21 -5.73 10.23
CA ARG A 540 -1.30 -6.42 10.92
C ARG A 540 -2.64 -6.24 10.23
N GLY A 541 -2.73 -5.53 9.10
CA GLY A 541 -4.00 -5.18 8.48
C GLY A 541 -4.66 -4.04 9.25
N ALA A 542 -5.82 -4.28 9.85
CA ALA A 542 -6.58 -3.29 10.60
C ALA A 542 -5.82 -2.74 11.84
N PRO A 543 -6.00 -1.47 12.22
CA PRO A 543 -5.25 -0.84 13.31
C PRO A 543 -5.52 -1.44 14.69
N GLU A 544 -6.66 -2.11 14.91
CA GLU A 544 -6.99 -2.80 16.15
C GLU A 544 -6.15 -4.08 16.36
N ASN A 545 -5.58 -4.63 15.29
CA ASN A 545 -4.87 -5.89 15.34
C ASN A 545 -3.57 -5.78 16.15
N ARG A 546 -3.36 -6.81 16.99
CA ARG A 546 -2.26 -6.84 17.94
C ARG A 546 -0.93 -7.21 17.30
N GLN A 547 0.14 -6.58 17.77
CA GLN A 547 1.52 -6.95 17.51
C GLN A 547 2.26 -7.06 18.84
N LEU A 548 2.86 -8.22 19.11
CA LEU A 548 3.56 -8.50 20.37
C LEU A 548 2.66 -8.26 21.61
N GLY A 549 1.35 -8.50 21.48
CA GLY A 549 0.38 -8.29 22.56
C GLY A 549 -0.25 -6.89 22.62
N PHE A 550 0.24 -5.93 21.84
CA PHE A 550 -0.24 -4.54 21.85
C PHE A 550 -1.10 -4.24 20.61
N ASP A 551 -2.32 -3.74 20.84
CA ASP A 551 -3.14 -3.01 19.85
C ASP A 551 -2.61 -1.56 19.69
N THR A 552 -3.24 -0.73 18.86
CA THR A 552 -2.75 0.64 18.59
C THR A 552 -2.70 1.50 19.84
N GLU A 553 -3.74 1.50 20.67
CA GLU A 553 -3.76 2.19 21.97
C GLU A 553 -2.63 1.70 22.89
N GLY A 554 -2.45 0.38 22.99
CA GLY A 554 -1.34 -0.21 23.74
C GLY A 554 0.05 0.19 23.23
N LYS A 555 0.24 0.31 21.90
CA LYS A 555 1.49 0.77 21.30
C LYS A 555 1.76 2.23 21.65
N VAL A 556 0.74 3.10 21.52
CA VAL A 556 0.82 4.53 21.88
C VAL A 556 1.17 4.69 23.35
N ARG A 557 0.48 3.96 24.25
CA ARG A 557 0.76 3.97 25.69
C ARG A 557 2.19 3.52 26.01
N LEU A 558 2.72 2.53 25.29
CA LEU A 558 4.10 2.09 25.47
C LEU A 558 5.10 3.18 25.05
N LEU A 559 4.85 3.86 23.92
CA LEU A 559 5.68 4.98 23.48
C LEU A 559 5.63 6.15 24.49
N ALA A 560 4.46 6.45 25.05
CA ALA A 560 4.31 7.49 26.08
C ALA A 560 5.08 7.12 27.36
N ALA A 561 5.08 5.83 27.74
CA ALA A 561 5.89 5.34 28.86
C ALA A 561 7.41 5.44 28.59
N ILE A 562 7.82 5.26 27.34
CA ILE A 562 9.21 5.46 26.92
C ILE A 562 9.57 6.94 27.01
N ALA A 563 8.77 7.83 26.42
CA ALA A 563 8.97 9.27 26.45
C ALA A 563 9.07 9.80 27.89
N GLY A 564 8.10 9.46 28.74
CA GLY A 564 8.05 9.91 30.13
C GLY A 564 9.08 9.30 31.08
N THR A 565 9.98 8.44 30.59
CA THR A 565 11.14 7.99 31.37
C THR A 565 12.46 8.22 30.66
N ALA A 566 12.46 8.67 29.41
CA ALA A 566 13.65 8.78 28.58
C ALA A 566 14.68 9.76 29.17
N ARG A 567 15.97 9.47 28.95
CA ARG A 567 17.05 10.38 29.37
C ARG A 567 17.24 11.56 28.41
N ARG A 568 16.89 11.36 27.14
CA ARG A 568 17.08 12.33 26.05
C ARG A 568 15.81 13.04 25.60
N VAL A 569 14.70 12.85 26.30
CA VAL A 569 13.46 13.55 25.99
C VAL A 569 13.14 14.46 27.18
N ALA A 570 12.95 15.75 26.93
CA ALA A 570 12.77 16.77 27.96
C ALA A 570 11.41 16.63 28.67
N ALA A 571 10.36 16.33 27.90
CA ALA A 571 9.00 16.18 28.39
C ALA A 571 8.35 14.92 27.80
N PRO A 572 7.31 14.34 28.42
CA PRO A 572 6.61 13.15 27.92
C PRO A 572 5.74 13.41 26.67
N ARG A 573 6.16 14.34 25.80
CA ARG A 573 5.49 14.71 24.55
C ARG A 573 5.73 13.64 23.51
N GLN A 574 4.74 13.36 22.67
CA GLN A 574 4.81 12.33 21.66
C GLN A 574 4.09 12.72 20.38
N TRP A 575 4.77 12.48 19.26
CA TRP A 575 4.22 12.55 17.91
C TRP A 575 4.17 11.17 17.26
N ILE A 576 3.13 10.96 16.48
CA ILE A 576 3.12 9.98 15.40
C ILE A 576 3.33 10.77 14.11
N SER A 577 4.58 11.02 13.79
CA SER A 577 4.97 11.87 12.66
C SER A 577 4.78 11.20 11.31
N GLU A 578 4.54 9.88 11.27
CA GLU A 578 4.28 9.20 10.01
C GLU A 578 3.46 7.93 10.24
N VAL A 579 2.30 7.87 9.59
CA VAL A 579 1.48 6.66 9.48
C VAL A 579 0.79 6.62 8.13
N ASN A 580 0.58 5.40 7.62
CA ASN A 580 -0.02 5.14 6.32
C ASN A 580 -0.31 3.64 6.13
N TRP A 581 -1.18 3.31 5.17
CA TRP A 581 -1.24 1.96 4.60
C TRP A 581 -0.83 1.95 3.12
N PRO A 582 0.05 1.02 2.70
CA PRO A 582 0.41 0.85 1.31
C PRO A 582 -0.78 0.30 0.50
N LEU A 583 -0.97 0.81 -0.71
CA LEU A 583 -1.99 0.33 -1.66
C LEU A 583 -1.42 -0.75 -2.58
N ARG A 584 -2.30 -1.52 -3.22
CA ARG A 584 -1.95 -2.60 -4.15
C ARG A 584 -1.44 -2.11 -5.52
N GLU A 585 -0.62 -1.07 -5.53
CA GLU A 585 -0.14 -0.35 -6.72
C GLU A 585 1.25 -0.78 -7.20
N GLY A 586 1.53 -2.08 -7.10
CA GLY A 586 2.71 -2.67 -7.73
C GLY A 586 4.05 -2.06 -7.25
N PRO A 587 4.92 -1.57 -8.14
CA PRO A 587 6.20 -0.97 -7.80
C PRO A 587 6.07 0.40 -7.12
N HIS A 588 4.91 1.07 -7.23
CA HIS A 588 4.66 2.32 -6.53
C HIS A 588 4.38 2.10 -5.04
N SER A 589 3.99 0.88 -4.66
CA SER A 589 3.76 0.52 -3.27
C SER A 589 5.10 0.39 -2.51
N PRO A 590 5.26 1.08 -1.36
CA PRO A 590 6.51 1.08 -0.61
C PRO A 590 6.79 -0.24 0.11
N ALA A 591 5.78 -1.10 0.20
CA ALA A 591 5.86 -2.39 0.85
C ALA A 591 5.31 -3.51 -0.04
N GLY A 592 5.58 -4.75 0.36
CA GLY A 592 5.14 -5.92 -0.41
C GLY A 592 3.62 -6.12 -0.36
N LYS A 593 3.07 -6.78 -1.38
CA LYS A 593 1.63 -7.11 -1.51
C LYS A 593 0.97 -7.71 -0.25
N SER A 594 1.72 -8.40 0.61
CA SER A 594 1.17 -9.03 1.81
C SER A 594 0.68 -8.05 2.87
N VAL A 595 1.11 -6.79 2.80
CA VAL A 595 0.68 -5.72 3.72
C VAL A 595 -0.14 -4.64 3.02
N ALA A 596 -0.31 -4.75 1.70
CA ALA A 596 -1.00 -3.77 0.88
C ALA A 596 -2.53 -3.97 0.88
N VAL A 597 -3.25 -2.88 1.07
CA VAL A 597 -4.72 -2.83 1.15
C VAL A 597 -5.32 -2.23 -0.13
N ASP A 598 -6.64 -2.27 -0.26
CA ASP A 598 -7.38 -1.51 -1.27
C ASP A 598 -7.73 -0.11 -0.73
N GLU A 599 -8.23 0.77 -1.60
CA GLU A 599 -8.51 2.18 -1.27
C GLU A 599 -9.56 2.32 -0.16
N GLU A 600 -10.60 1.48 -0.17
CA GLU A 600 -11.64 1.45 0.87
C GLU A 600 -11.10 1.07 2.24
N ALA A 601 -10.32 -0.01 2.33
CA ALA A 601 -9.70 -0.39 3.59
C ALA A 601 -8.70 0.65 4.09
N GLN A 602 -8.00 1.35 3.19
CA GLN A 602 -7.12 2.46 3.57
C GLN A 602 -7.91 3.60 4.23
N ALA A 603 -9.05 3.99 3.64
CA ALA A 603 -9.92 5.04 4.17
C ALA A 603 -10.51 4.68 5.55
N ASP A 604 -10.98 3.44 5.69
CA ASP A 604 -11.45 2.90 6.97
C ASP A 604 -10.36 2.93 8.04
N PHE A 605 -9.17 2.39 7.71
CA PHE A 605 -8.08 2.26 8.66
C PHE A 605 -7.48 3.61 9.03
N LEU A 606 -7.52 4.60 8.13
CA LEU A 606 -7.12 5.97 8.42
C LEU A 606 -7.93 6.52 9.60
N VAL A 607 -9.26 6.61 9.47
CA VAL A 607 -10.11 7.21 10.50
C VAL A 607 -9.98 6.46 11.83
N ARG A 608 -10.05 5.12 11.78
CA ARG A 608 -9.92 4.28 12.99
C ARG A 608 -8.56 4.45 13.66
N PHE A 609 -7.47 4.57 12.90
CA PHE A 609 -6.15 4.78 13.48
C PHE A 609 -6.05 6.12 14.19
N PHE A 610 -6.53 7.21 13.58
CA PHE A 610 -6.53 8.52 14.22
C PHE A 610 -7.31 8.50 15.54
N LEU A 611 -8.50 7.89 15.57
CA LEU A 611 -9.30 7.73 16.78
C LEU A 611 -8.58 6.91 17.86
N LEU A 612 -8.04 5.73 17.50
CA LEU A 612 -7.33 4.84 18.43
C LEU A 612 -6.02 5.44 18.95
N ALA A 613 -5.33 6.24 18.13
CA ALA A 613 -4.04 6.80 18.51
C ALA A 613 -4.18 8.15 19.25
N GLY A 614 -5.13 8.99 18.84
CA GLY A 614 -5.37 10.32 19.40
C GLY A 614 -6.36 10.33 20.57
N GLY A 615 -7.23 9.33 20.68
CA GLY A 615 -8.32 9.30 21.66
C GLY A 615 -7.93 9.04 23.12
N GLY A 616 -6.64 8.92 23.42
CA GLY A 616 -6.13 8.61 24.77
C GLY A 616 -5.32 9.72 25.46
N ASP A 617 -5.33 10.95 24.92
CA ASP A 617 -4.57 12.11 25.45
C ASP A 617 -3.05 11.86 25.64
N ARG A 618 -2.45 11.10 24.72
CA ARG A 618 -1.01 10.78 24.76
C ARG A 618 -0.22 11.30 23.56
N VAL A 619 -0.91 11.76 22.51
CA VAL A 619 -0.29 12.11 21.23
C VAL A 619 -0.70 13.53 20.87
N GLU A 620 0.28 14.41 20.73
CA GLU A 620 0.04 15.83 20.40
C GLU A 620 -0.24 16.04 18.90
N ARG A 621 0.33 15.16 18.08
CA ARG A 621 0.33 15.29 16.62
C ARG A 621 0.39 13.93 15.93
N ILE A 622 -0.46 13.76 14.92
CA ILE A 622 -0.51 12.59 14.04
C ILE A 622 -0.49 13.11 12.60
N ASP A 623 0.55 12.76 11.83
CA ASP A 623 0.68 13.15 10.42
C ASP A 623 0.50 11.94 9.50
N TRP A 624 -0.46 12.04 8.58
CA TRP A 624 -0.63 11.05 7.52
C TRP A 624 0.43 11.23 6.43
N TRP A 625 1.11 10.14 6.05
CA TRP A 625 2.08 10.15 4.95
C TRP A 625 1.50 9.50 3.69
N GLN A 626 1.20 10.23 2.63
CA GLN A 626 1.30 11.68 2.41
C GLN A 626 0.12 12.13 1.52
N LEU A 627 0.01 13.42 1.21
CA LEU A 627 -1.08 13.92 0.35
C LEU A 627 -1.05 13.30 -1.05
N VAL A 628 0.05 13.46 -1.79
CA VAL A 628 0.18 12.97 -3.17
C VAL A 628 1.15 11.80 -3.25
N ALA A 629 0.66 10.62 -3.61
CA ALA A 629 1.49 9.45 -3.92
C ALA A 629 0.65 8.35 -4.56
N LYS A 630 1.12 7.82 -5.70
CA LYS A 630 0.43 6.73 -6.41
C LYS A 630 0.27 5.48 -5.54
N GLY A 631 1.29 5.12 -4.77
CA GLY A 631 1.30 3.85 -4.06
C GLY A 631 0.58 3.83 -2.72
N TYR A 632 0.22 5.00 -2.18
CA TYR A 632 -0.15 5.11 -0.76
C TYR A 632 -0.72 6.48 -0.34
N GLY A 633 -0.68 7.51 -1.18
CA GLY A 633 -1.14 8.86 -0.82
C GLY A 633 -2.67 8.98 -0.79
N LEU A 634 -3.16 10.14 -0.35
CA LEU A 634 -4.60 10.48 -0.37
C LEU A 634 -5.08 10.83 -1.79
N CYS A 635 -4.19 11.37 -2.62
CA CYS A 635 -4.42 11.68 -4.02
C CYS A 635 -3.56 10.77 -4.92
N ASP A 636 -4.17 10.30 -6.00
CA ASP A 636 -3.54 9.52 -7.06
C ASP A 636 -3.13 10.44 -8.21
N PRO A 637 -1.83 10.69 -8.44
CA PRO A 637 -1.38 11.48 -9.57
C PRO A 637 -1.67 10.76 -10.89
N GLN A 638 -2.44 11.42 -11.76
CA GLN A 638 -2.82 10.91 -13.07
C GLN A 638 -1.81 11.33 -14.14
N ALA A 639 -1.86 10.66 -15.29
CA ALA A 639 -0.91 10.90 -16.39
C ALA A 639 -1.11 12.28 -17.05
N ASP A 640 -2.30 12.87 -16.92
CA ASP A 640 -2.65 14.21 -17.42
C ASP A 640 -2.27 15.33 -16.45
N GLY A 641 -1.56 15.02 -15.35
CA GLY A 641 -1.16 15.97 -14.32
C GLY A 641 -2.21 16.20 -13.24
N THR A 642 -3.44 15.70 -13.41
CA THR A 642 -4.51 15.87 -12.42
C THR A 642 -4.31 15.00 -11.18
N LEU A 643 -4.88 15.42 -10.06
CA LEU A 643 -4.88 14.68 -8.80
C LEU A 643 -6.27 14.07 -8.56
N ARG A 644 -6.40 12.75 -8.73
CA ARG A 644 -7.65 12.05 -8.36
C ARG A 644 -7.67 11.82 -6.85
N GLU A 645 -8.67 12.36 -6.19
CA GLU A 645 -8.92 12.10 -4.77
C GLU A 645 -9.36 10.65 -4.55
N ARG A 646 -8.79 10.00 -3.53
CA ARG A 646 -9.17 8.64 -3.12
C ARG A 646 -10.22 8.71 -2.01
N PRO A 647 -10.94 7.62 -1.70
CA PRO A 647 -11.81 7.55 -0.52
C PRO A 647 -11.13 7.99 0.78
N SER A 648 -9.81 7.74 0.92
CA SER A 648 -9.04 8.17 2.09
C SER A 648 -8.89 9.70 2.21
N PHE A 649 -8.95 10.44 1.09
CA PHE A 649 -9.00 11.90 1.09
C PHE A 649 -10.31 12.38 1.72
N ALA A 650 -11.46 11.89 1.22
CA ALA A 650 -12.78 12.23 1.76
C ALA A 650 -12.91 11.84 3.23
N ALA A 651 -12.37 10.68 3.61
CA ALA A 651 -12.34 10.19 4.99
C ALA A 651 -11.57 11.12 5.94
N LEU A 652 -10.38 11.59 5.54
CA LEU A 652 -9.60 12.52 6.35
C LEU A 652 -10.23 13.92 6.39
N ALA A 653 -10.75 14.41 5.25
CA ALA A 653 -11.46 15.69 5.18
C ALA A 653 -12.69 15.70 6.11
N THR A 654 -13.46 14.62 6.13
CA THR A 654 -14.60 14.45 7.03
C THR A 654 -14.17 14.35 8.49
N LEU A 655 -13.11 13.60 8.80
CA LEU A 655 -12.56 13.55 10.17
C LEU A 655 -12.18 14.94 10.67
N ILE A 656 -11.50 15.73 9.84
CA ILE A 656 -11.11 17.11 10.17
C ILE A 656 -12.36 17.98 10.35
N ARG A 657 -13.28 17.98 9.38
CA ARG A 657 -14.49 18.81 9.42
C ARG A 657 -15.36 18.51 10.64
N GLU A 658 -15.56 17.24 10.96
CA GLU A 658 -16.44 16.84 12.06
C GLU A 658 -15.78 17.01 13.43
N LEU A 659 -14.45 16.83 13.56
CA LEU A 659 -13.78 16.81 14.87
C LEU A 659 -12.82 17.98 15.16
N ALA A 660 -12.52 18.86 14.19
CA ALA A 660 -11.70 20.05 14.46
C ALA A 660 -12.34 20.94 15.54
N GLY A 661 -11.50 21.43 16.46
CA GLY A 661 -11.91 22.23 17.62
C GLY A 661 -12.80 21.52 18.63
N THR A 662 -12.94 20.19 18.58
CA THR A 662 -13.73 19.43 19.56
C THR A 662 -12.91 19.04 20.79
N THR A 663 -13.62 18.80 21.89
CA THR A 663 -13.07 18.18 23.09
C THR A 663 -13.36 16.68 23.05
N CYS A 664 -12.32 15.85 23.16
CA CYS A 664 -12.43 14.40 23.23
C CYS A 664 -12.65 13.95 24.68
N HIS A 665 -13.58 13.02 24.87
CA HIS A 665 -13.92 12.41 26.17
C HIS A 665 -13.45 10.95 26.27
N GLY A 666 -12.68 10.48 25.27
CA GLY A 666 -12.19 9.10 25.20
C GLY A 666 -13.20 8.11 24.60
N PRO A 667 -12.90 6.80 24.73
CA PRO A 667 -13.76 5.74 24.19
C PRO A 667 -15.07 5.63 24.98
N LEU A 668 -16.16 5.32 24.28
CA LEU A 668 -17.43 4.99 24.92
C LEU A 668 -17.33 3.65 25.67
N GLU A 669 -18.01 3.53 26.81
CA GLU A 669 -17.96 2.32 27.63
C GLU A 669 -18.43 1.08 26.86
N ALA A 670 -17.75 -0.06 27.10
CA ALA A 670 -18.04 -1.31 26.39
C ALA A 670 -19.49 -1.81 26.63
N ALA A 671 -20.11 -1.48 27.76
CA ALA A 671 -21.50 -1.84 28.05
C ALA A 671 -22.51 -1.11 27.14
N ALA A 672 -22.12 0.05 26.57
CA ALA A 672 -22.95 0.84 25.68
C ALA A 672 -22.84 0.42 24.19
N LEU A 673 -22.02 -0.59 23.88
CA LEU A 673 -21.75 -1.03 22.52
C LEU A 673 -21.94 -2.56 22.37
N PRO A 674 -22.44 -3.04 21.22
CA PRO A 674 -22.46 -4.47 20.94
C PRO A 674 -21.03 -5.04 20.89
N PRO A 675 -20.82 -6.34 21.18
CA PRO A 675 -19.51 -6.98 21.05
C PRO A 675 -18.88 -6.75 19.67
N GLY A 676 -17.67 -6.18 19.64
CA GLY A 676 -16.98 -5.80 18.40
C GLY A 676 -17.23 -4.35 17.97
N GLY A 677 -18.19 -3.65 18.58
CA GLY A 677 -18.38 -2.21 18.45
C GLY A 677 -17.26 -1.42 19.11
N ARG A 678 -16.98 -0.25 18.54
CA ARG A 678 -16.02 0.74 19.02
C ARG A 678 -16.62 2.11 18.80
N ALA A 679 -16.43 3.02 19.76
CA ALA A 679 -16.82 4.41 19.59
C ALA A 679 -15.96 5.34 20.44
N TYR A 680 -15.79 6.58 19.99
CA TYR A 680 -15.21 7.68 20.74
C TYR A 680 -16.19 8.84 20.83
N ARG A 681 -16.19 9.54 21.97
CA ARG A 681 -17.12 10.63 22.26
C ARG A 681 -16.40 11.97 22.23
N PHE A 682 -17.04 12.96 21.62
CA PHE A 682 -16.54 14.31 21.45
C PHE A 682 -17.64 15.32 21.78
N SER A 683 -17.26 16.51 22.25
CA SER A 683 -18.18 17.63 22.37
C SER A 683 -17.67 18.85 21.62
N ARG A 684 -18.59 19.59 21.02
CA ARG A 684 -18.36 20.88 20.40
C ARG A 684 -19.13 21.93 21.18
N ALA A 685 -18.42 22.96 21.65
CA ALA A 685 -19.05 24.12 22.27
C ALA A 685 -19.86 24.93 21.25
N ALA A 686 -20.89 25.63 21.72
CA ALA A 686 -21.64 26.55 20.89
C ALA A 686 -20.72 27.67 20.37
N ALA A 687 -20.85 28.02 19.09
CA ALA A 687 -20.06 29.07 18.46
C ALA A 687 -20.90 29.83 17.43
N GLY A 688 -21.17 31.12 17.69
CA GLY A 688 -22.05 31.93 16.85
C GLY A 688 -23.47 31.35 16.81
N SER A 689 -23.97 31.06 15.61
CA SER A 689 -25.28 30.43 15.38
C SER A 689 -25.27 28.89 15.50
N ARG A 690 -24.10 28.27 15.70
CA ARG A 690 -23.97 26.81 15.80
C ARG A 690 -24.23 26.36 17.25
N PRO A 691 -25.22 25.50 17.52
CA PRO A 691 -25.50 25.00 18.86
C PRO A 691 -24.37 24.09 19.36
N ALA A 692 -24.34 23.89 20.68
CA ALA A 692 -23.49 22.87 21.28
C ALA A 692 -23.98 21.47 20.85
N GLU A 693 -23.04 20.57 20.61
CA GLU A 693 -23.29 19.28 19.97
C GLU A 693 -22.38 18.21 20.58
N GLU A 694 -22.94 17.04 20.89
CA GLU A 694 -22.15 15.83 21.19
C GLU A 694 -22.00 15.02 19.91
N ILE A 695 -20.79 14.53 19.65
CA ILE A 695 -20.48 13.72 18.47
C ILE A 695 -19.90 12.39 18.92
N VAL A 696 -20.51 11.29 18.49
CA VAL A 696 -19.99 9.93 18.68
C VAL A 696 -19.51 9.41 17.34
N VAL A 697 -18.24 9.00 17.26
CA VAL A 697 -17.71 8.34 16.06
C VAL A 697 -17.62 6.86 16.34
N ALA A 698 -18.45 6.06 15.67
CA ALA A 698 -18.61 4.64 15.94
C ALA A 698 -18.38 3.76 14.70
N TRP A 699 -17.85 2.56 14.93
CA TRP A 699 -17.61 1.54 13.91
C TRP A 699 -17.63 0.14 14.51
N SER A 700 -17.53 -0.87 13.65
CA SER A 700 -17.48 -2.27 14.04
C SER A 700 -16.19 -2.95 13.57
N THR A 701 -15.67 -3.83 14.43
CA THR A 701 -14.54 -4.72 14.14
C THR A 701 -14.99 -6.14 13.77
N ALA A 702 -16.29 -6.43 13.88
CA ALA A 702 -16.88 -7.77 13.71
C ALA A 702 -17.85 -7.87 12.51
N GLY A 703 -17.78 -6.96 11.55
CA GLY A 703 -18.72 -6.87 10.42
C GLY A 703 -19.89 -5.93 10.72
N ALA A 704 -21.06 -6.12 10.11
CA ALA A 704 -22.21 -5.27 10.43
C ALA A 704 -22.79 -5.63 11.81
N LEU A 705 -23.03 -4.63 12.65
CA LEU A 705 -23.65 -4.78 13.98
C LEU A 705 -24.77 -3.77 14.14
N ASP A 706 -25.83 -4.15 14.86
CA ASP A 706 -26.89 -3.22 15.25
C ASP A 706 -26.55 -2.59 16.60
N TRP A 707 -26.65 -1.28 16.69
CA TRP A 707 -26.37 -0.49 17.88
C TRP A 707 -27.53 0.48 18.14
N THR A 708 -28.05 0.45 19.37
CA THR A 708 -29.03 1.41 19.84
C THR A 708 -28.27 2.52 20.58
N PRO A 709 -28.08 3.71 19.98
CA PRO A 709 -27.51 4.84 20.69
C PRO A 709 -28.41 5.24 21.88
N PRO A 710 -27.86 5.87 22.93
CA PRO A 710 -28.64 6.28 24.11
C PRO A 710 -29.80 7.22 23.76
N GLU A 711 -29.58 8.07 22.75
CA GLU A 711 -30.54 9.03 22.24
C GLU A 711 -30.65 8.89 20.72
N ALA A 712 -31.69 9.49 20.13
CA ALA A 712 -31.81 9.54 18.68
C ALA A 712 -30.83 10.59 18.11
N PRO A 713 -29.94 10.22 17.17
CA PRO A 713 -29.06 11.19 16.54
C PRO A 713 -29.87 12.18 15.72
N GLN A 714 -29.47 13.45 15.74
CA GLN A 714 -30.05 14.51 14.91
C GLN A 714 -29.42 14.55 13.52
N ARG A 715 -28.18 14.09 13.39
CA ARG A 715 -27.46 14.00 12.12
C ARG A 715 -26.56 12.77 12.13
N ILE A 716 -26.48 12.08 10.99
CA ILE A 716 -25.54 10.98 10.77
C ILE A 716 -24.76 11.30 9.51
N VAL A 717 -23.43 11.34 9.63
CA VAL A 717 -22.52 11.51 8.49
C VAL A 717 -21.70 10.23 8.34
N ASP A 718 -21.59 9.71 7.12
CA ASP A 718 -20.71 8.57 6.86
C ASP A 718 -19.23 8.97 6.79
N ARG A 719 -18.35 7.98 6.65
CA ARG A 719 -16.90 8.20 6.54
C ARG A 719 -16.54 9.19 5.44
N ASP A 720 -17.25 9.16 4.31
CA ASP A 720 -16.91 9.91 3.09
C ASP A 720 -17.52 11.31 3.09
N GLY A 721 -18.31 11.65 4.12
CA GLY A 721 -18.89 12.97 4.33
C GLY A 721 -20.31 13.13 3.82
N GLN A 722 -20.96 12.02 3.42
CA GLN A 722 -22.36 12.05 3.02
C GLN A 722 -23.26 11.98 4.24
N GLU A 723 -24.24 12.88 4.29
CA GLU A 723 -25.29 12.82 5.30
C GLU A 723 -26.25 11.67 4.97
N LEU A 724 -26.48 10.81 5.95
CA LEU A 724 -27.36 9.66 5.82
C LEU A 724 -28.75 10.01 6.36
N ALA A 725 -29.79 9.47 5.73
CA ALA A 725 -31.15 9.57 6.27
C ALA A 725 -31.20 8.99 7.69
N LEU A 726 -31.89 9.68 8.60
CA LEU A 726 -32.10 9.22 9.95
C LEU A 726 -32.99 7.97 9.93
N ALA A 727 -32.37 6.80 10.01
CA ALA A 727 -33.08 5.53 10.16
C ALA A 727 -33.66 5.41 11.57
N SER A 728 -34.82 4.76 11.70
CA SER A 728 -35.32 4.31 13.00
C SER A 728 -34.30 3.40 13.68
N SER A 729 -34.10 3.57 14.98
CA SER A 729 -33.23 2.69 15.79
C SER A 729 -33.62 1.20 15.60
N PRO A 730 -32.67 0.25 15.53
CA PRO A 730 -31.23 0.40 15.76
C PRO A 730 -30.44 0.99 14.58
N GLN A 731 -29.31 1.64 14.89
CA GLN A 731 -28.34 2.11 13.92
C GLN A 731 -27.37 1.01 13.52
N ARG A 732 -27.09 0.87 12.22
CA ARG A 732 -26.16 -0.15 11.72
C ARG A 732 -24.71 0.36 11.79
N LEU A 733 -23.90 -0.23 12.66
CA LEU A 733 -22.44 -0.03 12.68
C LEU A 733 -21.78 -0.90 11.61
N LEU A 734 -20.87 -0.30 10.86
CA LEU A 734 -20.09 -0.95 9.80
C LEU A 734 -18.60 -0.87 10.13
N PRO A 735 -17.74 -1.60 9.39
CA PRO A 735 -16.32 -1.33 9.40
C PRO A 735 -16.01 0.15 9.12
N ALA A 736 -16.65 0.74 8.10
CA ALA A 736 -16.53 2.18 7.83
C ALA A 736 -17.09 3.00 9.01
N PRO A 737 -16.29 3.90 9.63
CA PRO A 737 -16.76 4.74 10.73
C PRO A 737 -17.87 5.68 10.31
N ARG A 738 -18.76 6.00 11.25
CA ARG A 738 -19.85 6.95 11.09
C ARG A 738 -19.85 7.95 12.25
N TYR A 739 -20.23 9.18 11.94
CA TYR A 739 -20.33 10.30 12.89
C TYR A 739 -21.79 10.50 13.23
N PHE A 740 -22.13 10.32 14.51
CA PHE A 740 -23.47 10.49 15.05
C PHE A 740 -23.47 11.75 15.90
N ALA A 741 -24.30 12.72 15.51
CA ALA A 741 -24.44 13.98 16.23
C ALA A 741 -25.72 14.01 17.07
N PHE A 742 -25.59 14.47 18.30
CA PHE A 742 -26.63 14.59 19.30
C PHE A 742 -26.70 16.02 19.83
N PRO A 743 -27.87 16.49 20.30
CA PRO A 743 -27.94 17.75 21.03
C PRO A 743 -27.04 17.67 22.26
N ALA A 744 -26.36 18.76 22.61
CA ALA A 744 -25.70 18.83 23.91
C ALA A 744 -26.78 18.85 25.01
N GLY A 745 -26.74 17.86 25.91
CA GLY A 745 -27.59 17.77 27.09
C GLY A 745 -27.26 18.77 28.18
#